data_AF-A0A0N0CEU4-F1
#
_entry.id   AF-A0A0N0CEU4-F1
#
_cell.length_a   1.000
_cell.length_b   1.000
_cell.length_c   1.000
_cell.angle_alpha   90.00
_cell.angle_beta   90.00
_cell.angle_gamma   90.00
#
_symmetry.space_group_name_H-M   'P 1'
#
loop_
_entity.id
_entity.type
_entity.pdbx_description
1 polymer ?
#
loop_
_entity_poly.entity_id
_entity_poly.type
_entity_poly.pdbx_seq_one_letter_code
_entity_poly.pdbx_strand_id
1 'polypeptide(L)'
;MKQKNYLKITLFISFILTTSITLAQSVMITTVVDGTLSTGECGAGSGTTNPRFVEFYVDGTINFNGYSMGFSTNGGSFVKKTLDGLGTITDSFIYVIADGDSDTFTSLYPNATFTTFSGTMNGNEALNITDGSDTVLDAFGLPSDVTSSTDFTMTWSYQDSYAKRNDLVAANATFSASDWTFGGNNALDGADCASLSTAVNAQSFALNTTTWTGGTSSDWTNTDNWNNGIPTIGYNVTIPDVATAPIIGTTAQAYANDLTIIEPDGIVISSGGSLIVAGTSSGNLTYNRTITIDPDVTKSWHLVSSPFNGEDMTGMIANNAFLTNGSSEVSFAPYDNSQAVSDDRWAYFGNTASDNLVNGKGYSTKVSSGDVSFTGTINTSNVNITLTQGGVSGNNFNLLGNPFSSTISSSAFISRNSNELVQNEIYVWNESTEQYLTKLSSANFKVSPGQGFFVEANSTNSVVFSKGLQSHETDDFQKTLNTRTEVKLNITDGSLTRFADIYYLESATTGFDNGYDGKLFGGVSHSLAIFSNLVDNSNTEKYQIQSLPNSDYENIVIPIGVISEANKEIAFSTEASNLPSGINVYLEDRIENTFTQLNEANSEYKITPTEKLNGIGRFYLHTKSSSLSTDRVDLNSIRIYKTNATSLRIAGLAQGNSTFKLFNLLGKEVLSTSFSTNGNKDITLPNLASGIYIVQLETESGKLNKKITLE
;
A
#
# COMPACT_ATOMS: atom_id res chain seq x y z
N MET A 1 -55.59 -7.53 -3.06
CA MET A 1 -54.93 -7.12 -4.32
C MET A 1 -54.21 -5.80 -4.07
N LYS A 2 -52.91 -5.84 -3.80
CA LYS A 2 -52.05 -4.65 -3.66
C LYS A 2 -50.96 -4.73 -4.72
N GLN A 3 -50.85 -3.67 -5.52
CA GLN A 3 -49.95 -3.53 -6.66
C GLN A 3 -48.48 -3.51 -6.21
N LYS A 4 -47.65 -4.24 -6.94
CA LYS A 4 -46.18 -4.16 -6.89
C LYS A 4 -45.73 -3.01 -7.79
N ASN A 5 -45.07 -1.99 -7.23
CA ASN A 5 -44.31 -1.01 -8.00
C ASN A 5 -42.86 -1.51 -8.10
N TYR A 6 -42.44 -1.87 -9.30
CA TYR A 6 -41.04 -2.12 -9.63
C TYR A 6 -40.38 -0.79 -9.97
N LEU A 7 -39.39 -0.39 -9.17
CA LEU A 7 -38.49 0.73 -9.48
C LEU A 7 -37.47 0.22 -10.51
N LYS A 8 -37.54 0.73 -11.73
CA LYS A 8 -36.52 0.50 -12.77
C LYS A 8 -35.37 1.47 -12.52
N ILE A 9 -34.21 0.95 -12.12
CA ILE A 9 -32.95 1.69 -12.12
C ILE A 9 -32.31 1.47 -13.50
N THR A 10 -32.26 2.54 -14.30
CA THR A 10 -31.54 2.56 -15.57
C THR A 10 -30.09 2.93 -15.27
N LEU A 11 -29.17 1.96 -15.40
CA LEU A 11 -27.72 2.18 -15.28
C LEU A 11 -27.21 2.77 -16.61
N PHE A 12 -26.76 4.02 -16.59
CA PHE A 12 -26.02 4.61 -17.71
C PHE A 12 -24.55 4.22 -17.54
N ILE A 13 -24.07 3.32 -18.40
CA ILE A 13 -22.65 2.95 -18.48
C ILE A 13 -21.96 4.03 -19.32
N SER A 14 -21.22 4.93 -18.66
CA SER A 14 -20.24 5.78 -19.33
C SER A 14 -18.94 5.00 -19.43
N PHE A 15 -18.53 4.70 -20.66
CA PHE A 15 -17.27 4.04 -20.96
C PHE A 15 -16.17 5.11 -20.91
N ILE A 16 -15.55 5.29 -19.75
CA ILE A 16 -14.35 6.12 -19.61
C ILE A 16 -13.16 5.21 -19.89
N LEU A 17 -12.51 5.47 -21.03
CA LEU A 17 -11.24 4.87 -21.40
C LEU A 17 -10.19 5.37 -20.40
N THR A 18 -9.78 4.53 -19.45
CA THR A 18 -8.69 4.86 -18.53
C THR A 18 -7.37 4.71 -19.27
N THR A 19 -6.79 5.84 -19.68
CA THR A 19 -5.35 5.93 -19.92
C THR A 19 -4.65 5.81 -18.58
N SER A 20 -3.67 4.92 -18.50
CA SER A 20 -2.73 4.78 -17.40
C SER A 20 -2.17 6.17 -17.03
N ILE A 21 -2.32 6.61 -15.79
CA ILE A 21 -1.68 7.85 -15.31
C ILE A 21 -0.55 7.48 -14.34
N THR A 22 0.53 8.20 -14.55
CA THR A 22 1.92 7.97 -14.19
C THR A 22 2.28 8.42 -12.77
N LEU A 23 3.41 7.91 -12.31
CA LEU A 23 4.12 8.27 -11.07
C LEU A 23 4.36 9.79 -10.96
N ALA A 24 4.56 10.29 -9.73
CA ALA A 24 4.89 11.69 -9.42
C ALA A 24 6.30 12.15 -9.89
N GLN A 25 6.91 11.43 -10.83
CA GLN A 25 8.26 11.63 -11.36
C GLN A 25 8.20 11.38 -12.88
N SER A 26 8.86 12.21 -13.68
CA SER A 26 8.86 12.08 -15.14
C SER A 26 10.23 12.37 -15.73
N VAL A 27 10.51 11.79 -16.90
CA VAL A 27 11.65 12.19 -17.75
C VAL A 27 11.10 12.61 -19.10
N MET A 28 11.46 13.81 -19.54
CA MET A 28 10.94 14.42 -20.76
C MET A 28 12.09 14.68 -21.75
N ILE A 29 11.90 14.35 -23.03
CA ILE A 29 12.82 14.74 -24.10
C ILE A 29 12.60 16.23 -24.34
N THR A 30 13.62 17.07 -24.13
CA THR A 30 13.50 18.53 -24.30
C THR A 30 14.18 19.03 -25.55
N THR A 31 15.27 18.41 -25.99
CA THR A 31 16.00 18.81 -27.19
C THR A 31 16.57 17.60 -27.92
N VAL A 32 16.49 17.57 -29.24
CA VAL A 32 17.12 16.58 -30.11
C VAL A 32 18.02 17.32 -31.10
N VAL A 33 19.27 16.88 -31.23
CA VAL A 33 20.27 17.57 -32.06
C VAL A 33 21.02 16.59 -32.94
N ASP A 34 21.09 16.92 -34.22
CA ASP A 34 22.04 16.39 -35.18
C ASP A 34 22.87 17.56 -35.71
N GLY A 35 23.90 17.95 -34.96
CA GLY A 35 24.76 19.04 -35.37
C GLY A 35 25.73 18.58 -36.46
N THR A 36 25.99 19.41 -37.47
CA THR A 36 27.17 19.26 -38.34
C THR A 36 28.04 20.52 -38.28
N LEU A 37 29.11 20.48 -37.50
CA LEU A 37 30.04 21.59 -37.38
C LEU A 37 30.92 21.70 -38.62
N SER A 38 31.27 22.95 -38.96
CA SER A 38 32.35 23.19 -39.91
C SER A 38 33.68 22.67 -39.31
N THR A 39 34.47 21.96 -40.11
CA THR A 39 35.59 21.13 -39.63
C THR A 39 36.53 21.82 -38.64
N GLY A 40 36.57 21.35 -37.38
CA GLY A 40 37.64 21.65 -36.41
C GLY A 40 37.40 22.80 -35.41
N GLU A 41 36.19 23.36 -35.32
CA GLU A 41 35.97 24.63 -34.61
C GLU A 41 35.74 24.55 -33.07
N CYS A 42 35.90 23.38 -32.45
CA CYS A 42 35.90 23.23 -30.98
C CYS A 42 37.31 23.01 -30.38
N GLY A 43 38.38 23.02 -31.18
CA GLY A 43 39.76 22.94 -30.67
C GLY A 43 40.22 21.58 -30.13
N ALA A 44 39.42 20.51 -30.26
CA ALA A 44 39.84 19.14 -29.96
C ALA A 44 40.62 18.54 -31.14
N GLY A 45 41.81 18.01 -30.88
CA GLY A 45 42.73 17.48 -31.91
C GLY A 45 42.12 16.37 -32.77
N SER A 46 42.64 16.25 -33.99
CA SER A 46 42.28 15.32 -35.08
C SER A 46 41.39 14.11 -34.73
N GLY A 47 40.11 14.19 -35.13
CA GLY A 47 39.11 13.13 -35.10
C GLY A 47 37.70 13.72 -35.21
N THR A 48 37.32 14.19 -36.40
CA THR A 48 36.10 14.99 -36.65
C THR A 48 34.80 14.20 -36.48
N THR A 49 34.02 14.49 -35.44
CA THR A 49 32.55 14.36 -35.45
C THR A 49 31.88 15.45 -34.59
N ASN A 50 30.64 15.76 -34.95
CA ASN A 50 29.86 16.93 -34.54
C ASN A 50 28.87 16.54 -33.42
N PRO A 51 28.46 17.44 -32.52
CA PRO A 51 27.70 17.05 -31.34
C PRO A 51 26.29 16.58 -31.73
N ARG A 52 26.06 15.26 -31.70
CA ARG A 52 24.74 14.65 -31.76
C ARG A 52 24.32 14.22 -30.38
N PHE A 53 23.18 14.72 -29.92
CA PHE A 53 22.71 14.44 -28.59
C PHE A 53 21.21 14.60 -28.43
N VAL A 54 20.71 13.95 -27.40
CA VAL A 54 19.35 14.10 -26.89
C VAL A 54 19.45 14.65 -25.47
N GLU A 55 18.79 15.77 -25.23
CA GLU A 55 18.64 16.37 -23.91
C GLU A 55 17.31 15.90 -23.30
N PHE A 56 17.36 15.55 -22.01
CA PHE A 56 16.19 15.28 -21.22
C PHE A 56 16.16 16.19 -20.00
N TYR A 57 14.94 16.54 -19.56
CA TYR A 57 14.71 17.08 -18.23
C TYR A 57 14.16 16.00 -17.31
N VAL A 58 14.80 15.84 -16.16
CA VAL A 58 14.34 14.95 -15.08
C VAL A 58 13.51 15.76 -14.10
N ASP A 59 12.22 15.45 -14.02
CA ASP A 59 11.25 16.07 -13.11
C ASP A 59 11.03 15.16 -11.90
N GLY A 60 11.55 15.56 -10.74
CA GLY A 60 11.64 14.74 -9.54
C GLY A 60 12.94 13.94 -9.42
N THR A 61 13.02 13.04 -8.42
CA THR A 61 14.20 12.19 -8.16
C THR A 61 14.06 10.82 -8.79
N ILE A 62 14.77 10.57 -9.90
CA ILE A 62 14.73 9.31 -10.64
C ILE A 62 16.07 8.58 -10.53
N ASN A 63 16.01 7.28 -10.22
CA ASN A 63 17.14 6.36 -10.41
C ASN A 63 16.99 5.70 -11.78
N PHE A 64 17.94 5.96 -12.68
CA PHE A 64 17.90 5.50 -14.07
C PHE A 64 18.19 4.00 -14.25
N ASN A 65 18.32 3.22 -13.17
CA ASN A 65 18.41 1.76 -13.26
C ASN A 65 17.14 1.17 -13.92
N GLY A 66 17.32 0.49 -15.04
CA GLY A 66 16.26 -0.08 -15.88
C GLY A 66 15.69 0.89 -16.91
N TYR A 67 15.99 2.18 -16.86
CA TYR A 67 15.52 3.15 -17.85
C TYR A 67 16.30 2.98 -19.15
N SER A 68 15.62 3.22 -20.28
CA SER A 68 16.24 3.14 -21.60
C SER A 68 15.78 4.25 -22.53
N MET A 69 16.69 4.76 -23.35
CA MET A 69 16.34 5.54 -24.53
C MET A 69 16.20 4.59 -25.72
N GLY A 70 15.05 4.55 -26.37
CA GLY A 70 14.88 3.88 -27.65
C GLY A 70 15.22 4.80 -28.80
N PHE A 71 15.93 4.28 -29.80
CA PHE A 71 16.18 4.99 -31.06
C PHE A 71 15.79 4.10 -32.25
N SER A 72 15.04 4.65 -33.19
CA SER A 72 14.61 3.97 -34.42
C SER A 72 15.42 4.49 -35.60
N THR A 73 16.32 3.66 -36.13
CA THR A 73 17.14 3.99 -37.30
C THR A 73 16.35 3.75 -38.58
N ASN A 74 16.22 4.76 -39.43
CA ASN A 74 15.63 4.66 -40.78
C ASN A 74 14.22 4.02 -40.79
N GLY A 75 13.38 4.33 -39.80
CA GLY A 75 12.03 3.79 -39.67
C GLY A 75 11.94 2.35 -39.16
N GLY A 76 13.05 1.79 -38.68
CA GLY A 76 13.12 0.46 -38.08
C GLY A 76 12.46 0.37 -36.70
N SER A 77 12.54 -0.81 -36.08
CA SER A 77 12.14 -0.98 -34.67
C SER A 77 13.09 -0.23 -33.74
N PHE A 78 12.58 0.22 -32.58
CA PHE A 78 13.40 0.86 -31.56
C PHE A 78 14.48 -0.09 -31.02
N VAL A 79 15.72 0.36 -31.04
CA VAL A 79 16.84 -0.26 -30.33
C VAL A 79 17.03 0.49 -29.02
N LYS A 80 17.13 -0.23 -27.90
CA LYS A 80 17.22 0.37 -26.55
C LYS A 80 18.67 0.59 -26.14
N LYS A 81 18.96 1.81 -25.67
CA LYS A 81 20.16 2.17 -24.92
C LYS A 81 19.81 2.32 -23.45
N THR A 82 20.34 1.43 -22.62
CA THR A 82 20.20 1.49 -21.16
C THR A 82 20.85 2.74 -20.57
N LEU A 83 20.21 3.35 -19.58
CA LEU A 83 20.61 4.60 -18.94
C LEU A 83 21.13 4.43 -17.51
N ASP A 84 21.26 3.20 -17.01
CA ASP A 84 21.71 2.85 -15.64
C ASP A 84 22.94 3.63 -15.16
N GLY A 85 23.87 3.92 -16.07
CA GLY A 85 25.12 4.64 -15.78
C GLY A 85 24.94 6.10 -15.32
N LEU A 86 23.74 6.68 -15.47
CA LEU A 86 23.43 8.03 -14.98
C LEU A 86 23.16 8.06 -13.47
N GLY A 87 22.82 6.92 -12.86
CA GLY A 87 22.50 6.84 -11.43
C GLY A 87 21.23 7.61 -11.05
N THR A 88 21.25 8.26 -9.87
CA THR A 88 20.12 9.03 -9.35
C THR A 88 20.26 10.50 -9.72
N ILE A 89 19.25 11.05 -10.40
CA ILE A 89 19.19 12.44 -10.83
C ILE A 89 17.95 13.09 -10.22
N THR A 90 18.07 14.36 -9.80
CA THR A 90 16.97 15.16 -9.28
C THR A 90 16.93 16.50 -9.99
N ASP A 91 15.77 16.87 -10.54
CA ASP A 91 15.44 18.22 -11.05
C ASP A 91 16.53 18.83 -11.92
N SER A 92 16.99 18.07 -12.92
CA SER A 92 18.18 18.43 -13.70
C SER A 92 18.11 17.96 -15.14
N PHE A 93 18.86 18.65 -16.00
CA PHE A 93 19.07 18.25 -17.39
C PHE A 93 20.14 17.16 -17.48
N ILE A 94 19.85 16.13 -18.27
CA ILE A 94 20.77 15.05 -18.61
C ILE A 94 20.84 14.87 -20.11
N TYR A 95 21.89 14.19 -20.58
CA TYR A 95 22.13 14.03 -22.01
C TYR A 95 22.50 12.60 -22.37
N VAL A 96 22.05 12.18 -23.54
CA VAL A 96 22.53 10.97 -24.22
C VAL A 96 23.20 11.41 -25.51
N ILE A 97 24.51 11.20 -25.62
CA ILE A 97 25.34 11.73 -26.71
C ILE A 97 25.91 10.60 -27.58
N ALA A 98 26.11 10.84 -28.87
CA ALA A 98 26.66 9.79 -29.74
C ALA A 98 28.14 9.50 -29.42
N ASP A 99 28.53 8.23 -29.51
CA ASP A 99 29.91 7.79 -29.29
C ASP A 99 30.87 8.50 -30.26
N GLY A 100 31.90 9.14 -29.71
CA GLY A 100 32.87 9.95 -30.46
C GLY A 100 32.68 11.46 -30.33
N ASP A 101 31.50 11.91 -29.87
CA ASP A 101 31.18 13.34 -29.77
C ASP A 101 31.47 13.93 -28.37
N SER A 102 31.97 13.12 -27.43
CA SER A 102 32.19 13.51 -26.02
C SER A 102 33.09 14.72 -25.83
N ASP A 103 34.19 14.83 -26.58
CA ASP A 103 35.14 15.93 -26.45
C ASP A 103 34.49 17.25 -26.91
N THR A 104 33.85 17.22 -28.08
CA THR A 104 33.11 18.36 -28.65
C THR A 104 31.94 18.76 -27.74
N PHE A 105 31.17 17.79 -27.25
CA PHE A 105 30.05 18.03 -26.34
C PHE A 105 30.50 18.61 -25.00
N THR A 106 31.58 18.08 -24.41
CA THR A 106 32.15 18.61 -23.16
C THR A 106 32.70 20.03 -23.34
N SER A 107 33.22 20.36 -24.53
CA SER A 107 33.63 21.73 -24.84
C SER A 107 32.44 22.70 -24.90
N LEU A 108 31.28 22.24 -25.36
CA LEU A 108 30.05 23.05 -25.42
C LEU A 108 29.35 23.15 -24.06
N TYR A 109 29.33 22.05 -23.31
CA TYR A 109 28.58 21.88 -22.07
C TYR A 109 29.43 21.22 -20.96
N PRO A 110 30.42 21.94 -20.40
CA PRO A 110 31.45 21.34 -19.52
C PRO A 110 30.94 20.75 -18.20
N ASN A 111 29.73 21.14 -17.77
CA ASN A 111 29.11 20.68 -16.52
C ASN A 111 27.90 19.76 -16.76
N ALA A 112 27.66 19.33 -18.00
CA ALA A 112 26.52 18.48 -18.31
C ALA A 112 26.72 17.05 -17.77
N THR A 113 25.66 16.49 -17.17
CA THR A 113 25.61 15.07 -16.81
C THR A 113 25.17 14.27 -18.04
N PHE A 114 26.01 13.38 -18.55
CA PHE A 114 25.69 12.63 -19.77
C PHE A 114 26.15 11.17 -19.74
N THR A 115 25.55 10.38 -20.63
CA THR A 115 26.03 9.05 -21.03
C THR A 115 26.14 8.97 -22.55
N THR A 116 26.86 7.99 -23.08
CA THR A 116 27.07 7.85 -24.53
C THR A 116 26.30 6.66 -25.12
N PHE A 117 25.96 6.73 -26.40
CA PHE A 117 25.33 5.62 -27.12
C PHE A 117 26.04 5.31 -28.44
N SER A 118 26.08 4.03 -28.77
CA SER A 118 26.60 3.53 -30.05
C SER A 118 25.48 3.50 -31.07
N GLY A 119 25.41 4.51 -31.95
CA GLY A 119 24.42 4.59 -33.02
C GLY A 119 24.67 5.78 -33.92
N THR A 120 24.10 5.77 -35.12
CA THR A 120 24.11 6.92 -36.03
C THR A 120 22.81 7.68 -35.86
N MET A 121 22.90 8.96 -35.49
CA MET A 121 21.84 9.94 -35.74
C MET A 121 22.22 10.70 -37.00
N ASN A 122 21.30 10.78 -37.95
CA ASN A 122 21.45 11.51 -39.21
C ASN A 122 20.32 12.53 -39.43
N GLY A 123 19.45 12.71 -38.43
CA GLY A 123 18.38 13.69 -38.46
C GLY A 123 17.02 13.16 -38.87
N ASN A 124 16.83 11.84 -38.97
CA ASN A 124 15.51 11.23 -39.17
C ASN A 124 15.18 10.11 -38.17
N GLU A 125 15.96 9.95 -37.10
CA GLU A 125 15.66 8.96 -36.08
C GLU A 125 14.51 9.41 -35.18
N ALA A 126 13.51 8.55 -35.03
CA ALA A 126 12.52 8.68 -33.96
C ALA A 126 13.10 8.16 -32.65
N LEU A 127 12.72 8.79 -31.54
CA LEU A 127 13.24 8.54 -30.19
C LEU A 127 12.10 8.28 -29.22
N ASN A 128 12.36 7.50 -28.18
CA ASN A 128 11.50 7.42 -27.01
C ASN A 128 12.33 7.19 -25.75
N ILE A 129 11.70 7.39 -24.60
CA ILE A 129 12.24 6.99 -23.30
C ILE A 129 11.28 6.06 -22.59
N THR A 130 11.81 4.96 -22.05
CA THR A 130 11.05 3.96 -21.32
C THR A 130 11.56 3.79 -19.89
N ASP A 131 10.64 3.52 -18.95
CA ASP A 131 10.98 3.16 -17.58
C ASP A 131 11.46 1.70 -17.44
N GLY A 132 11.79 1.28 -16.21
CA GLY A 132 12.20 -0.10 -15.91
C GLY A 132 11.12 -1.17 -16.09
N SER A 133 9.88 -0.77 -16.40
CA SER A 133 8.77 -1.66 -16.76
C SER A 133 8.47 -1.63 -18.27
N ASP A 134 9.35 -1.02 -19.07
CA ASP A 134 9.21 -0.83 -20.52
C ASP A 134 8.02 0.07 -20.94
N THR A 135 7.49 0.89 -20.02
CA THR A 135 6.45 1.88 -20.34
C THR A 135 7.08 3.08 -21.05
N VAL A 136 6.54 3.49 -22.20
CA VAL A 136 6.96 4.72 -22.89
C VAL A 136 6.48 5.94 -22.10
N LEU A 137 7.42 6.77 -21.65
CA LEU A 137 7.14 8.00 -20.91
C LEU A 137 7.03 9.21 -21.84
N ASP A 138 7.88 9.27 -22.86
CA ASP A 138 7.91 10.36 -23.84
C ASP A 138 8.44 9.88 -25.20
N ALA A 139 8.03 10.56 -26.27
CA ALA A 139 8.39 10.21 -27.64
C ALA A 139 8.64 11.43 -28.54
N PHE A 140 9.57 11.27 -29.48
CA PHE A 140 9.88 12.23 -30.54
C PHE A 140 9.93 11.52 -31.91
N GLY A 141 9.22 12.07 -32.90
CA GLY A 141 9.10 11.49 -34.24
C GLY A 141 8.26 10.21 -34.30
N LEU A 142 8.04 9.71 -35.52
CA LEU A 142 7.30 8.47 -35.78
C LEU A 142 8.12 7.58 -36.72
N PRO A 143 8.53 6.37 -36.31
CA PRO A 143 9.27 5.46 -37.18
C PRO A 143 8.58 5.19 -38.53
N SER A 144 7.25 5.13 -38.54
CA SER A 144 6.46 4.87 -39.75
C SER A 144 6.55 5.96 -40.82
N ASP A 145 6.98 7.16 -40.46
CA ASP A 145 7.10 8.28 -41.41
C ASP A 145 8.37 8.17 -42.25
N VAL A 146 9.35 7.34 -41.86
CA VAL A 146 10.67 7.28 -42.46
C VAL A 146 10.80 6.04 -43.34
N THR A 147 11.09 6.25 -44.63
CA THR A 147 11.14 5.15 -45.61
C THR A 147 12.56 4.70 -45.97
N SER A 148 13.59 5.51 -45.67
CA SER A 148 14.99 5.21 -45.97
C SER A 148 15.95 6.09 -45.16
N SER A 149 17.25 5.80 -45.25
CA SER A 149 18.31 6.59 -44.60
C SER A 149 18.57 7.96 -45.21
N THR A 150 17.81 8.34 -46.24
CA THR A 150 17.91 9.65 -46.90
C THR A 150 16.55 10.36 -46.95
N ASP A 151 15.57 9.86 -46.18
CA ASP A 151 14.24 10.44 -46.10
C ASP A 151 14.21 11.52 -45.02
N PHE A 152 14.20 12.78 -45.46
CA PHE A 152 14.17 13.96 -44.60
C PHE A 152 12.93 14.83 -44.89
N THR A 153 11.83 14.20 -45.29
CA THR A 153 10.64 14.91 -45.80
C THR A 153 9.59 15.23 -44.74
N MET A 154 9.62 14.54 -43.61
CA MET A 154 8.71 14.78 -42.49
C MET A 154 9.06 16.05 -41.73
N THR A 155 8.04 16.73 -41.20
CA THR A 155 8.18 18.03 -40.55
C THR A 155 9.09 18.01 -39.32
N TRP A 156 9.30 16.83 -38.75
CA TRP A 156 10.12 16.63 -37.57
C TRP A 156 11.56 16.21 -37.89
N SER A 157 11.99 16.10 -39.16
CA SER A 157 13.43 15.92 -39.43
C SER A 157 14.23 17.04 -38.83
N TYR A 158 15.43 16.66 -38.44
CA TYR A 158 16.43 17.51 -37.86
C TYR A 158 17.80 17.26 -38.51
N GLN A 159 17.84 16.90 -39.80
CA GLN A 159 19.08 16.72 -40.56
C GLN A 159 19.95 17.97 -40.46
N ASP A 160 21.17 17.83 -39.95
CA ASP A 160 22.08 18.95 -39.69
C ASP A 160 21.35 20.11 -38.97
N SER A 161 20.56 19.77 -37.95
CA SER A 161 19.61 20.67 -37.30
C SER A 161 19.26 20.20 -35.87
N TYR A 162 18.21 20.78 -35.31
CA TYR A 162 17.70 20.49 -33.98
C TYR A 162 16.17 20.58 -33.93
N ALA A 163 15.59 19.92 -32.93
CA ALA A 163 14.20 20.09 -32.53
C ALA A 163 14.16 20.34 -31.03
N LYS A 164 13.30 21.27 -30.61
CA LYS A 164 13.11 21.62 -29.20
C LYS A 164 11.67 21.43 -28.81
N ARG A 165 11.44 20.81 -27.67
CA ARG A 165 10.11 20.82 -27.06
C ARG A 165 9.77 22.27 -26.76
N ASN A 166 8.55 22.66 -27.09
CA ASN A 166 8.05 23.98 -26.72
C ASN A 166 8.07 24.08 -25.20
N ASP A 167 8.53 25.21 -24.66
CA ASP A 167 8.42 25.49 -23.24
C ASP A 167 7.00 25.20 -22.79
N LEU A 168 6.85 24.75 -21.53
CA LEU A 168 5.53 24.54 -20.97
C LEU A 168 4.73 23.40 -21.63
N VAL A 169 5.36 22.47 -22.34
CA VAL A 169 4.70 21.26 -22.85
C VAL A 169 5.20 20.03 -22.11
N ALA A 170 4.29 19.24 -21.54
CA ALA A 170 4.63 18.02 -20.80
C ALA A 170 5.09 16.88 -21.74
N ALA A 171 5.71 15.85 -21.16
CA ALA A 171 6.01 14.60 -21.88
C ALA A 171 4.73 13.92 -22.40
N ASN A 172 4.86 13.25 -23.54
CA ASN A 172 3.77 12.54 -24.20
C ASN A 172 4.29 11.23 -24.79
N ALA A 173 3.73 10.10 -24.34
CA ALA A 173 4.10 8.78 -24.83
C ALA A 173 3.85 8.58 -26.34
N THR A 174 3.04 9.46 -26.95
CA THR A 174 2.82 9.51 -28.40
C THR A 174 3.34 10.83 -28.96
N PHE A 175 4.10 10.79 -30.04
CA PHE A 175 4.61 12.00 -30.67
C PHE A 175 3.50 12.88 -31.23
N SER A 176 3.54 14.18 -30.90
CA SER A 176 2.73 15.22 -31.54
C SER A 176 3.62 16.36 -32.01
N ALA A 177 3.61 16.66 -33.31
CA ALA A 177 4.45 17.70 -33.88
C ALA A 177 4.13 19.12 -33.34
N SER A 178 2.93 19.35 -32.81
CA SER A 178 2.56 20.63 -32.18
C SER A 178 3.34 20.96 -30.91
N ASP A 179 3.93 19.93 -30.30
CA ASP A 179 4.60 20.03 -29.01
C ASP A 179 6.05 20.53 -29.16
N TRP A 180 6.49 20.75 -30.40
CA TRP A 180 7.87 20.99 -30.77
C TRP A 180 8.02 22.22 -31.67
N THR A 181 9.15 22.89 -31.53
CA THR A 181 9.70 23.85 -32.48
C THR A 181 10.88 23.20 -33.19
N PHE A 182 10.84 23.20 -34.52
CA PHE A 182 11.86 22.58 -35.36
C PHE A 182 12.77 23.66 -35.95
N GLY A 183 14.09 23.46 -35.90
CA GLY A 183 15.05 24.33 -36.59
C GLY A 183 14.91 24.29 -38.11
N GLY A 184 14.39 23.17 -38.64
CA GLY A 184 14.32 22.86 -40.07
C GLY A 184 15.65 22.33 -40.60
N ASN A 185 15.62 21.48 -41.62
CA ASN A 185 16.84 20.82 -42.10
C ASN A 185 17.93 21.83 -42.49
N ASN A 186 19.18 21.51 -42.15
CA ASN A 186 20.37 22.31 -42.38
C ASN A 186 20.46 23.61 -41.55
N ALA A 187 19.67 23.74 -40.47
CA ALA A 187 19.76 24.91 -39.58
C ALA A 187 21.11 25.05 -38.87
N LEU A 188 21.85 23.95 -38.74
CA LEU A 188 23.19 23.90 -38.17
C LEU A 188 24.27 23.63 -39.23
N ASP A 189 23.94 23.64 -40.53
CA ASP A 189 24.92 23.39 -41.60
C ASP A 189 26.01 24.48 -41.60
N GLY A 190 27.26 24.05 -41.44
CA GLY A 190 28.41 24.94 -41.33
C GLY A 190 28.46 25.76 -40.05
N ALA A 191 27.70 25.40 -39.01
CA ALA A 191 27.77 26.07 -37.71
C ALA A 191 29.14 25.86 -37.04
N ASP A 192 29.61 26.88 -36.34
CA ASP A 192 30.70 26.77 -35.36
C ASP A 192 30.13 26.45 -33.97
N CYS A 193 31.00 26.22 -32.98
CA CYS A 193 30.56 25.85 -31.63
C CYS A 193 29.74 26.97 -30.95
N ALA A 194 30.02 28.24 -31.25
CA ALA A 194 29.30 29.38 -30.67
C ALA A 194 27.89 29.52 -31.25
N SER A 195 27.75 29.40 -32.57
CA SER A 195 26.47 29.46 -33.28
C SER A 195 25.61 28.22 -33.01
N LEU A 196 26.20 27.02 -32.90
CA LEU A 196 25.48 25.83 -32.44
C LEU A 196 24.93 26.03 -31.02
N SER A 197 25.79 26.44 -30.07
CA SER A 197 25.36 26.69 -28.68
C SER A 197 24.25 27.74 -28.60
N THR A 198 24.34 28.80 -29.42
CA THR A 198 23.33 29.87 -29.49
C THR A 198 22.01 29.38 -30.11
N ALA A 199 22.07 28.63 -31.22
CA ALA A 199 20.89 28.17 -31.93
C ALA A 199 20.12 27.10 -31.14
N VAL A 200 20.85 26.12 -30.59
CA VAL A 200 20.27 25.05 -29.78
C VAL A 200 19.80 25.61 -28.43
N ASN A 201 20.61 26.44 -27.78
CA ASN A 201 20.33 27.00 -26.45
C ASN A 201 19.83 25.92 -25.48
N ALA A 202 20.65 24.90 -25.23
CA ALA A 202 20.34 23.80 -24.32
C ALA A 202 20.03 24.31 -22.90
N GLN A 203 19.32 23.50 -22.09
CA GLN A 203 18.90 23.81 -20.71
C GLN A 203 17.93 25.00 -20.60
N SER A 204 17.27 25.37 -21.69
CA SER A 204 16.33 26.50 -21.70
C SER A 204 14.87 26.10 -21.50
N PHE A 205 14.56 24.81 -21.46
CA PHE A 205 13.19 24.34 -21.29
C PHE A 205 12.61 24.81 -19.96
N ALA A 206 11.55 25.60 -20.03
CA ALA A 206 10.84 26.10 -18.86
C ALA A 206 9.66 25.20 -18.47
N LEU A 207 9.56 24.90 -17.18
CA LEU A 207 8.38 24.26 -16.58
C LEU A 207 7.22 25.24 -16.52
N ASN A 208 6.00 24.72 -16.68
CA ASN A 208 4.78 25.53 -16.60
C ASN A 208 4.69 26.21 -15.25
N THR A 209 4.30 27.48 -15.24
CA THR A 209 3.73 28.10 -14.04
C THR A 209 2.26 28.36 -14.30
N THR A 210 1.42 28.02 -13.34
CA THR A 210 0.01 28.40 -13.34
C THR A 210 -0.33 29.04 -12.01
N THR A 211 -1.12 30.11 -12.08
CA THR A 211 -1.51 30.92 -10.93
C THR A 211 -3.00 30.83 -10.76
N TRP A 212 -3.43 30.52 -9.53
CA TRP A 212 -4.82 30.54 -9.16
C TRP A 212 -5.35 31.97 -9.20
N THR A 213 -6.44 32.16 -9.93
CA THR A 213 -7.13 33.46 -10.05
C THR A 213 -8.43 33.49 -9.25
N GLY A 214 -9.02 32.32 -8.97
CA GLY A 214 -10.33 32.20 -8.33
C GLY A 214 -11.45 32.92 -9.09
N GLY A 215 -11.28 33.15 -10.39
CA GLY A 215 -12.13 34.05 -11.18
C GLY A 215 -13.58 33.58 -11.36
N THR A 216 -13.84 32.29 -11.18
CA THR A 216 -15.17 31.69 -11.43
C THR A 216 -15.73 30.97 -10.20
N SER A 217 -14.92 30.18 -9.50
CA SER A 217 -15.37 29.35 -8.37
C SER A 217 -14.20 28.93 -7.49
N SER A 218 -14.46 28.21 -6.40
CA SER A 218 -13.41 27.58 -5.59
C SER A 218 -12.91 26.24 -6.14
N ASP A 219 -13.52 25.67 -7.18
CA ASP A 219 -13.15 24.33 -7.68
C ASP A 219 -11.75 24.32 -8.34
N TRP A 220 -10.80 23.59 -7.76
CA TRP A 220 -9.44 23.40 -8.28
C TRP A 220 -9.44 22.94 -9.75
N THR A 221 -10.41 22.13 -10.13
CA THR A 221 -10.47 21.48 -11.44
C THR A 221 -11.15 22.34 -12.51
N ASN A 222 -11.61 23.55 -12.18
CA ASN A 222 -12.15 24.46 -13.16
C ASN A 222 -11.01 25.25 -13.84
N THR A 223 -10.82 25.03 -15.14
CA THR A 223 -9.78 25.71 -15.94
C THR A 223 -9.89 27.23 -15.90
N ASP A 224 -11.10 27.80 -15.79
CA ASP A 224 -11.33 29.25 -15.75
C ASP A 224 -10.87 29.89 -14.43
N ASN A 225 -10.48 29.09 -13.44
CA ASN A 225 -9.85 29.57 -12.21
C ASN A 225 -8.32 29.71 -12.35
N TRP A 226 -7.73 29.31 -13.47
CA TRP A 226 -6.28 29.31 -13.68
C TRP A 226 -5.88 30.19 -14.85
N ASN A 227 -4.82 30.99 -14.69
CA ASN A 227 -4.34 31.85 -15.78
C ASN A 227 -3.63 31.07 -16.90
N ASN A 228 -3.20 29.84 -16.62
CA ASN A 228 -2.44 29.00 -17.55
C ASN A 228 -2.83 27.52 -17.42
N GLY A 229 -4.13 27.25 -17.31
CA GLY A 229 -4.67 25.89 -17.22
C GLY A 229 -4.52 25.23 -15.85
N ILE A 230 -5.22 24.11 -15.68
CA ILE A 230 -5.20 23.33 -14.43
C ILE A 230 -3.79 22.74 -14.27
N PRO A 231 -3.16 22.87 -13.09
CA PRO A 231 -1.87 22.27 -12.81
C PRO A 231 -1.85 20.76 -13.09
N THR A 232 -0.86 20.31 -13.85
CA THR A 232 -0.51 18.89 -14.00
C THR A 232 0.91 18.63 -13.48
N ILE A 233 1.41 17.41 -13.64
CA ILE A 233 2.82 17.08 -13.35
C ILE A 233 3.74 18.08 -14.08
N GLY A 234 4.76 18.58 -13.38
CA GLY A 234 5.69 19.59 -13.86
C GLY A 234 5.22 21.05 -13.78
N TYR A 235 4.01 21.34 -13.29
CA TYR A 235 3.55 22.74 -13.12
C TYR A 235 3.95 23.29 -11.75
N ASN A 236 4.68 24.41 -11.73
CA ASN A 236 4.79 25.25 -10.56
C ASN A 236 3.48 26.01 -10.34
N VAL A 237 3.00 26.00 -9.10
CA VAL A 237 1.68 26.53 -8.74
C VAL A 237 1.83 27.66 -7.73
N THR A 238 1.20 28.80 -8.03
CA THR A 238 1.09 29.92 -7.10
C THR A 238 -0.38 30.18 -6.78
N ILE A 239 -0.71 30.21 -5.48
CA ILE A 239 -2.01 30.62 -4.97
C ILE A 239 -1.86 31.99 -4.29
N PRO A 240 -2.07 33.10 -5.00
CA PRO A 240 -2.03 34.45 -4.43
C PRO A 240 -3.25 34.72 -3.54
N ASP A 241 -3.18 35.78 -2.74
CA ASP A 241 -4.33 36.33 -1.99
C ASP A 241 -5.41 36.81 -2.99
N VAL A 242 -6.50 36.06 -3.06
CA VAL A 242 -7.65 36.28 -3.94
C VAL A 242 -8.95 36.09 -3.18
N ALA A 243 -10.04 36.68 -3.67
CA ALA A 243 -11.34 36.61 -3.00
C ALA A 243 -11.95 35.19 -2.92
N THR A 244 -11.42 34.22 -3.65
CA THR A 244 -11.97 32.85 -3.72
C THR A 244 -10.85 31.85 -3.66
N ALA A 245 -10.57 31.34 -2.45
CA ALA A 245 -9.58 30.32 -2.20
C ALA A 245 -9.94 28.97 -2.88
N PRO A 246 -8.94 28.17 -3.29
CA PRO A 246 -9.17 26.90 -3.95
C PRO A 246 -9.63 25.78 -2.99
N ILE A 247 -10.46 24.89 -3.53
CA ILE A 247 -10.93 23.64 -2.94
C ILE A 247 -10.59 22.49 -3.88
N ILE A 248 -9.84 21.52 -3.38
CA ILE A 248 -9.62 20.22 -4.02
C ILE A 248 -10.76 19.29 -3.57
N GLY A 249 -11.68 19.01 -4.50
CA GLY A 249 -12.89 18.22 -4.23
C GLY A 249 -12.62 16.73 -3.96
N THR A 250 -13.66 16.00 -3.55
CA THR A 250 -13.62 14.61 -3.06
C THR A 250 -13.10 13.54 -4.04
N THR A 251 -13.01 13.88 -5.33
CA THR A 251 -12.48 13.01 -6.39
C THR A 251 -11.37 13.69 -7.19
N ALA A 252 -10.98 14.91 -6.79
CA ALA A 252 -9.99 15.69 -7.51
C ALA A 252 -8.58 15.14 -7.22
N GLN A 253 -7.83 14.96 -8.31
CA GLN A 253 -6.43 14.54 -8.31
C GLN A 253 -5.58 15.74 -8.72
N ALA A 254 -5.04 16.45 -7.74
CA ALA A 254 -4.28 17.67 -7.95
C ALA A 254 -2.77 17.40 -7.89
N TYR A 255 -2.03 18.05 -8.79
CA TYR A 255 -0.58 17.98 -8.84
C TYR A 255 0.03 19.37 -8.77
N ALA A 256 1.21 19.45 -8.18
CA ALA A 256 2.11 20.58 -8.36
C ALA A 256 3.56 20.08 -8.33
N ASN A 257 4.45 20.76 -9.05
CA ASN A 257 5.88 20.61 -8.81
C ASN A 257 6.27 21.42 -7.57
N ASP A 258 6.43 22.73 -7.69
CA ASP A 258 6.49 23.63 -6.54
C ASP A 258 5.12 24.24 -6.24
N LEU A 259 4.78 24.41 -4.96
CA LEU A 259 3.54 25.02 -4.51
C LEU A 259 3.80 26.21 -3.58
N THR A 260 3.41 27.41 -4.00
CA THR A 260 3.49 28.62 -3.18
C THR A 260 2.10 29.14 -2.84
N ILE A 261 1.72 29.10 -1.56
CA ILE A 261 0.43 29.60 -1.08
C ILE A 261 0.67 30.88 -0.28
N ILE A 262 0.17 31.99 -0.82
CA ILE A 262 0.13 33.31 -0.16
C ILE A 262 -1.29 33.59 0.35
N GLU A 263 -2.30 32.96 -0.26
CA GLU A 263 -3.70 32.99 0.17
C GLU A 263 -3.84 32.68 1.67
N PRO A 264 -4.30 33.64 2.50
CA PRO A 264 -4.45 33.45 3.95
C PRO A 264 -5.40 32.32 4.34
N ASP A 265 -6.48 32.10 3.56
CA ASP A 265 -7.41 30.99 3.78
C ASP A 265 -6.83 29.63 3.38
N GLY A 266 -5.71 29.63 2.65
CA GLY A 266 -4.99 28.44 2.20
C GLY A 266 -5.72 27.67 1.08
N ILE A 267 -5.42 26.36 1.01
CA ILE A 267 -6.14 25.42 0.15
C ILE A 267 -6.94 24.47 1.04
N VAL A 268 -8.20 24.22 0.71
CA VAL A 268 -9.00 23.17 1.38
C VAL A 268 -9.01 21.90 0.53
N ILE A 269 -8.69 20.77 1.13
CA ILE A 269 -8.77 19.45 0.53
C ILE A 269 -9.93 18.70 1.20
N SER A 270 -10.93 18.33 0.42
CA SER A 270 -12.09 17.58 0.90
C SER A 270 -11.76 16.10 1.09
N SER A 271 -12.53 15.40 1.93
CA SER A 271 -12.36 13.96 2.14
C SER A 271 -12.41 13.18 0.82
N GLY A 272 -11.32 12.47 0.50
CA GLY A 272 -11.15 11.75 -0.77
C GLY A 272 -10.40 12.54 -1.85
N GLY A 273 -10.30 13.86 -1.71
CA GLY A 273 -9.43 14.69 -2.54
C GLY A 273 -7.96 14.40 -2.27
N SER A 274 -7.12 14.64 -3.28
CA SER A 274 -5.71 14.30 -3.20
C SER A 274 -4.84 15.34 -3.88
N LEU A 275 -3.76 15.73 -3.21
CA LEU A 275 -2.73 16.62 -3.73
C LEU A 275 -1.35 15.97 -3.57
N ILE A 276 -0.58 15.92 -4.65
CA ILE A 276 0.84 15.51 -4.64
C ILE A 276 1.70 16.70 -5.06
N VAL A 277 2.72 17.00 -4.25
CA VAL A 277 3.72 18.04 -4.53
C VAL A 277 5.10 17.42 -4.69
N ALA A 278 5.67 17.51 -5.89
CA ALA A 278 6.93 16.86 -6.25
C ALA A 278 8.15 17.59 -5.67
N GLY A 279 8.17 18.92 -5.78
CA GLY A 279 9.21 19.82 -5.26
C GLY A 279 8.89 20.38 -3.88
N THR A 280 8.92 21.70 -3.77
CA THR A 280 8.76 22.48 -2.54
C THR A 280 7.32 22.91 -2.31
N SER A 281 6.97 23.22 -1.06
CA SER A 281 5.65 23.72 -0.68
C SER A 281 5.77 24.76 0.42
N SER A 282 4.97 25.83 0.34
CA SER A 282 4.84 26.85 1.38
C SER A 282 3.38 27.28 1.56
N GLY A 283 3.09 27.83 2.75
CA GLY A 283 1.75 28.21 3.17
C GLY A 283 0.91 27.02 3.64
N ASN A 284 -0.25 27.32 4.21
CA ASN A 284 -1.09 26.34 4.89
C ASN A 284 -2.15 25.74 3.97
N LEU A 285 -2.46 24.48 4.23
CA LEU A 285 -3.58 23.75 3.66
C LEU A 285 -4.40 23.15 4.80
N THR A 286 -5.69 22.91 4.54
CA THR A 286 -6.60 22.21 5.45
C THR A 286 -7.14 20.96 4.78
N TYR A 287 -7.07 19.81 5.45
CA TYR A 287 -7.65 18.55 4.98
C TYR A 287 -8.82 18.19 5.88
N ASN A 288 -10.01 18.11 5.31
CA ASN A 288 -11.23 17.75 6.02
C ASN A 288 -11.52 16.26 5.80
N ARG A 289 -11.31 15.45 6.83
CA ARG A 289 -11.65 14.03 6.83
C ARG A 289 -13.08 13.83 7.32
N THR A 290 -13.94 13.32 6.45
CA THR A 290 -15.29 12.92 6.86
C THR A 290 -15.23 11.64 7.67
N ILE A 291 -15.87 11.68 8.84
CA ILE A 291 -16.00 10.55 9.76
C ILE A 291 -17.46 10.33 10.11
N THR A 292 -17.82 9.08 10.44
CA THR A 292 -19.19 8.80 10.87
C THR A 292 -19.43 9.37 12.27
N ILE A 293 -20.68 9.76 12.53
CA ILE A 293 -21.11 10.26 13.84
C ILE A 293 -22.27 9.41 14.31
N ASP A 294 -22.18 8.94 15.55
CA ASP A 294 -23.22 8.13 16.19
C ASP A 294 -23.66 8.80 17.51
N PRO A 295 -24.99 8.91 17.77
CA PRO A 295 -25.52 9.37 19.05
C PRO A 295 -25.02 8.58 20.26
N ASP A 296 -24.70 7.29 20.08
CA ASP A 296 -24.03 6.49 21.10
C ASP A 296 -22.57 6.93 21.22
N VAL A 297 -22.23 7.51 22.38
CA VAL A 297 -20.89 8.02 22.67
C VAL A 297 -19.81 6.93 22.63
N THR A 298 -20.18 5.66 22.76
CA THR A 298 -19.25 4.52 22.72
C THR A 298 -18.89 4.06 21.30
N LYS A 299 -19.61 4.52 20.26
CA LYS A 299 -19.43 4.11 18.85
C LYS A 299 -18.76 5.17 17.98
N SER A 300 -18.51 4.87 16.70
CA SER A 300 -17.97 5.83 15.71
C SER A 300 -16.63 6.50 16.11
N TRP A 301 -15.78 5.76 16.82
CA TRP A 301 -14.37 6.12 16.96
C TRP A 301 -13.64 5.85 15.66
N HIS A 302 -12.69 6.71 15.31
CA HIS A 302 -11.88 6.59 14.10
C HIS A 302 -10.40 6.71 14.44
N LEU A 303 -9.55 6.06 13.63
CA LEU A 303 -8.10 6.26 13.67
C LEU A 303 -7.69 7.21 12.55
N VAL A 304 -7.02 8.29 12.93
CA VAL A 304 -6.65 9.40 12.05
C VAL A 304 -5.19 9.76 12.20
N SER A 305 -4.64 10.53 11.26
CA SER A 305 -3.28 11.08 11.33
C SER A 305 -3.22 12.38 10.54
N SER A 306 -2.36 13.31 10.94
CA SER A 306 -2.19 14.57 10.20
C SER A 306 -1.48 14.30 8.86
N PRO A 307 -2.05 14.70 7.71
CA PRO A 307 -1.37 14.69 6.42
C PRO A 307 -0.37 15.84 6.25
N PHE A 308 -0.25 16.71 7.26
CA PHE A 308 0.55 17.93 7.23
C PHE A 308 1.51 18.04 8.41
N ASN A 309 2.52 18.89 8.23
CA ASN A 309 3.47 19.30 9.24
C ASN A 309 3.06 20.64 9.88
N GLY A 310 3.23 20.74 11.19
CA GLY A 310 3.11 21.98 11.95
C GLY A 310 1.77 22.20 12.66
N GLU A 311 0.84 21.24 12.61
CA GLU A 311 -0.39 21.28 13.41
C GLU A 311 -0.10 21.02 14.90
N ASP A 312 -0.85 21.67 15.77
CA ASP A 312 -0.79 21.47 17.22
C ASP A 312 -2.20 21.29 17.82
N MET A 313 -2.24 20.92 19.10
CA MET A 313 -3.53 20.72 19.80
C MET A 313 -4.35 21.99 19.97
N THR A 314 -3.75 23.18 19.94
CA THR A 314 -4.52 24.44 19.98
C THR A 314 -5.33 24.62 18.70
N GLY A 315 -4.71 24.39 17.54
CA GLY A 315 -5.38 24.35 16.24
C GLY A 315 -6.44 23.25 16.17
N MET A 316 -6.08 22.03 16.55
CA MET A 316 -7.01 20.90 16.52
C MET A 316 -8.26 21.16 17.37
N ILE A 317 -8.11 21.68 18.59
CA ILE A 317 -9.25 21.97 19.48
C ILE A 317 -10.11 23.12 18.93
N ALA A 318 -9.49 24.15 18.34
CA ALA A 318 -10.22 25.28 17.78
C ALA A 318 -11.01 24.92 16.51
N ASN A 319 -10.46 24.03 15.68
CA ASN A 319 -11.00 23.71 14.36
C ASN A 319 -11.94 22.50 14.34
N ASN A 320 -11.98 21.71 15.42
CA ASN A 320 -12.74 20.45 15.47
C ASN A 320 -13.75 20.41 16.61
N ALA A 321 -14.93 19.86 16.35
CA ALA A 321 -16.00 19.72 17.34
C ALA A 321 -15.81 18.48 18.24
N PHE A 322 -14.64 18.33 18.86
CA PHE A 322 -14.36 17.21 19.76
C PHE A 322 -15.35 17.17 20.93
N LEU A 323 -15.73 15.94 21.32
CA LEU A 323 -16.45 15.71 22.57
C LEU A 323 -15.52 15.93 23.76
N THR A 324 -16.10 16.30 24.89
CA THR A 324 -15.39 16.43 26.17
C THR A 324 -15.97 15.43 27.17
N ASN A 325 -15.10 14.86 28.00
CA ASN A 325 -15.52 13.96 29.08
C ASN A 325 -16.21 14.70 30.26
N GLY A 326 -16.46 16.01 30.14
CA GLY A 326 -17.07 16.85 31.17
C GLY A 326 -16.09 17.35 32.24
N SER A 327 -14.83 16.92 32.22
CA SER A 327 -13.76 17.45 33.08
C SER A 327 -12.79 18.29 32.26
N SER A 328 -11.81 17.66 31.62
CA SER A 328 -10.72 18.36 30.95
C SER A 328 -10.15 17.63 29.74
N GLU A 329 -10.69 16.50 29.30
CA GLU A 329 -10.14 15.76 28.16
C GLU A 329 -11.04 15.87 26.93
N VAL A 330 -10.43 15.91 25.76
CA VAL A 330 -11.10 15.89 24.46
C VAL A 330 -11.02 14.51 23.83
N SER A 331 -11.97 14.17 22.96
CA SER A 331 -11.99 12.91 22.20
C SER A 331 -10.96 12.88 21.06
N PHE A 332 -9.69 13.12 21.41
CA PHE A 332 -8.51 13.00 20.57
C PHE A 332 -7.36 12.48 21.44
N ALA A 333 -6.71 11.37 21.03
CA ALA A 333 -5.67 10.72 21.84
C ALA A 333 -4.62 10.02 20.98
N PRO A 334 -3.31 10.11 21.30
CA PRO A 334 -2.34 9.16 20.81
C PRO A 334 -2.47 7.82 21.56
N TYR A 335 -1.91 6.78 20.96
CA TYR A 335 -1.76 5.48 21.60
C TYR A 335 -0.44 5.41 22.39
N ASP A 336 -0.53 5.05 23.67
CA ASP A 336 0.59 4.76 24.56
C ASP A 336 0.71 3.25 24.78
N ASN A 337 1.69 2.65 24.10
CA ASN A 337 1.90 1.22 24.12
C ASN A 337 2.65 0.71 25.35
N SER A 338 3.12 1.60 26.23
CA SER A 338 3.78 1.23 27.49
C SER A 338 2.81 0.84 28.60
N GLN A 339 1.51 1.17 28.45
CA GLN A 339 0.52 0.96 29.49
C GLN A 339 0.11 -0.50 29.65
N ALA A 340 0.11 -0.93 30.91
CA ALA A 340 -0.21 -2.30 31.30
C ALA A 340 -1.68 -2.66 31.11
N VAL A 341 -2.54 -1.73 31.49
CA VAL A 341 -4.00 -1.85 31.40
C VAL A 341 -4.42 -1.39 30.01
N SER A 342 -5.23 -2.20 29.31
CA SER A 342 -5.68 -1.89 27.94
C SER A 342 -6.39 -0.56 27.84
N ASP A 343 -7.16 -0.22 28.86
CA ASP A 343 -8.06 0.93 28.87
C ASP A 343 -7.28 2.24 29.07
N ASP A 344 -6.07 2.16 29.63
CA ASP A 344 -5.18 3.30 29.86
C ASP A 344 -4.29 3.62 28.65
N ARG A 345 -4.30 2.79 27.59
CA ARG A 345 -3.44 2.96 26.40
C ARG A 345 -3.82 4.15 25.51
N TRP A 346 -4.96 4.80 25.77
CA TRP A 346 -5.37 6.01 25.07
C TRP A 346 -5.12 7.23 25.96
N ALA A 347 -4.09 8.00 25.62
CA ALA A 347 -3.69 9.17 26.39
C ALA A 347 -4.42 10.43 25.91
N TYR A 348 -5.70 10.58 26.26
CA TYR A 348 -6.51 11.70 25.79
C TYR A 348 -5.91 13.07 26.12
N PHE A 349 -5.91 13.96 25.13
CA PHE A 349 -5.39 15.30 25.32
C PHE A 349 -6.32 16.13 26.20
N GLY A 350 -5.71 17.06 26.94
CA GLY A 350 -6.46 18.09 27.66
C GLY A 350 -7.17 19.06 26.71
N ASN A 351 -8.29 19.63 27.13
CA ASN A 351 -9.03 20.67 26.40
C ASN A 351 -8.33 22.03 26.34
N THR A 352 -7.14 22.13 26.94
CA THR A 352 -6.22 23.27 26.83
C THR A 352 -4.82 22.83 26.37
N ALA A 353 -4.70 21.64 25.77
CA ALA A 353 -3.42 21.12 25.28
C ALA A 353 -2.89 22.00 24.13
N SER A 354 -1.56 22.12 24.06
CA SER A 354 -0.85 22.86 23.01
C SER A 354 0.31 22.04 22.42
N ASP A 355 0.28 20.73 22.60
CA ASP A 355 1.29 19.80 22.10
C ASP A 355 1.28 19.79 20.57
N ASN A 356 2.46 19.75 19.97
CA ASN A 356 2.59 19.57 18.52
C ASN A 356 2.15 18.14 18.13
N LEU A 357 1.44 18.02 17.02
CA LEU A 357 1.25 16.71 16.40
C LEU A 357 2.56 16.24 15.79
N VAL A 358 2.78 14.92 15.79
CA VAL A 358 3.99 14.29 15.25
C VAL A 358 3.66 13.72 13.87
N ASN A 359 4.45 14.09 12.85
CA ASN A 359 4.24 13.60 11.48
C ASN A 359 4.30 12.07 11.44
N GLY A 360 3.31 11.47 10.77
CA GLY A 360 3.17 10.01 10.65
C GLY A 360 2.63 9.31 11.90
N LYS A 361 2.40 10.03 13.01
CA LYS A 361 1.75 9.47 14.20
C LYS A 361 0.24 9.43 13.99
N GLY A 362 -0.39 8.33 14.38
CA GLY A 362 -1.84 8.23 14.39
C GLY A 362 -2.45 8.51 15.75
N TYR A 363 -3.73 8.83 15.74
CA TYR A 363 -4.53 9.27 16.87
C TYR A 363 -5.92 8.62 16.78
N SER A 364 -6.53 8.32 17.93
CA SER A 364 -7.95 8.01 18.01
C SER A 364 -8.75 9.31 18.10
N THR A 365 -9.89 9.38 17.43
CA THR A 365 -10.75 10.56 17.49
C THR A 365 -12.24 10.25 17.36
N LYS A 366 -13.05 11.17 17.88
CA LYS A 366 -14.48 11.29 17.64
C LYS A 366 -14.88 12.75 17.68
N VAL A 367 -15.90 13.14 16.91
CA VAL A 367 -16.48 14.49 16.93
C VAL A 367 -17.99 14.44 17.17
N SER A 368 -18.54 15.56 17.63
CA SER A 368 -19.98 15.76 17.83
C SER A 368 -20.72 16.20 16.57
N SER A 369 -20.01 16.84 15.62
CA SER A 369 -20.54 17.30 14.33
C SER A 369 -19.39 17.56 13.35
N GLY A 370 -19.68 17.54 12.05
CA GLY A 370 -18.73 17.91 11.01
C GLY A 370 -17.62 16.87 10.74
N ASP A 371 -16.59 17.33 10.04
CA ASP A 371 -15.40 16.56 9.70
C ASP A 371 -14.33 16.67 10.81
N VAL A 372 -13.27 15.88 10.69
CA VAL A 372 -12.00 16.13 11.38
C VAL A 372 -11.07 16.89 10.43
N SER A 373 -10.71 18.12 10.79
CA SER A 373 -9.87 19.02 10.01
C SER A 373 -8.45 19.06 10.58
N PHE A 374 -7.46 18.87 9.70
CA PHE A 374 -6.03 19.08 9.98
C PHE A 374 -5.52 20.25 9.14
N THR A 375 -4.79 21.19 9.75
CA THR A 375 -4.18 22.32 9.04
C THR A 375 -2.66 22.20 9.06
N GLY A 376 -1.96 22.77 8.09
CA GLY A 376 -0.50 22.87 8.13
C GLY A 376 0.14 22.87 6.76
N THR A 377 1.43 22.58 6.75
CA THR A 377 2.27 22.58 5.54
C THR A 377 2.46 21.16 4.99
N ILE A 378 2.60 21.01 3.66
CA ILE A 378 2.85 19.69 3.06
C ILE A 378 4.21 19.13 3.48
N ASN A 379 4.23 17.83 3.77
CA ASN A 379 5.47 17.07 3.91
C ASN A 379 6.13 16.85 2.53
N THR A 380 7.14 17.65 2.20
CA THR A 380 7.83 17.59 0.90
C THR A 380 9.04 16.64 0.87
N SER A 381 9.28 15.90 1.95
CA SER A 381 10.36 14.90 2.07
C SER A 381 9.86 13.62 2.75
N ASN A 382 10.73 12.60 2.84
CA ASN A 382 10.39 11.36 3.53
C ASN A 382 10.12 11.63 5.02
N VAL A 383 9.02 11.10 5.55
CA VAL A 383 8.67 11.20 6.97
C VAL A 383 9.15 9.95 7.69
N ASN A 384 9.96 10.13 8.73
CA ASN A 384 10.46 9.04 9.57
C ASN A 384 9.76 9.11 10.92
N ILE A 385 9.29 7.96 11.43
CA ILE A 385 8.68 7.87 12.75
C ILE A 385 9.25 6.70 13.54
N THR A 386 9.59 6.97 14.79
CA THR A 386 10.13 5.98 15.73
C THR A 386 9.03 5.04 16.21
N LEU A 387 9.31 3.74 16.18
CA LEU A 387 8.51 2.73 16.86
C LEU A 387 9.07 2.47 18.25
N THR A 388 8.18 2.25 19.21
CA THR A 388 8.54 1.90 20.58
C THR A 388 8.09 0.49 20.93
N GLN A 389 8.78 -0.11 21.91
CA GLN A 389 8.38 -1.34 22.58
C GLN A 389 7.68 -1.00 23.89
N GLY A 390 6.56 -1.66 24.19
CA GLY A 390 5.80 -1.45 25.44
C GLY A 390 6.43 -2.07 26.69
N GLY A 391 7.54 -2.80 26.54
CA GLY A 391 8.24 -3.46 27.63
C GLY A 391 7.47 -4.64 28.24
N VAL A 392 7.75 -4.98 29.51
CA VAL A 392 7.21 -6.17 30.19
C VAL A 392 5.69 -6.12 30.39
N SER A 393 5.15 -4.90 30.52
CA SER A 393 3.75 -4.70 30.90
C SER A 393 2.87 -4.23 29.73
N GLY A 394 3.43 -3.56 28.73
CA GLY A 394 2.69 -3.00 27.59
C GLY A 394 2.53 -3.97 26.40
N ASN A 395 2.46 -3.40 25.20
CA ASN A 395 2.53 -4.16 23.94
C ASN A 395 3.39 -3.43 22.89
N ASN A 396 3.62 -4.09 21.76
CA ASN A 396 4.50 -3.57 20.71
C ASN A 396 3.74 -2.91 19.56
N PHE A 397 2.44 -2.68 19.72
CA PHE A 397 1.64 -2.01 18.72
C PHE A 397 1.92 -0.50 18.76
N ASN A 398 2.05 0.10 17.58
CA ASN A 398 2.28 1.52 17.40
C ASN A 398 1.22 2.06 16.44
N LEU A 399 0.54 3.14 16.85
CA LEU A 399 -0.45 3.80 16.00
C LEU A 399 0.24 4.84 15.12
N LEU A 400 0.19 4.61 13.82
CA LEU A 400 0.76 5.46 12.78
C LEU A 400 -0.37 5.95 11.87
N GLY A 401 -0.04 6.77 10.87
CA GLY A 401 -0.96 7.04 9.78
C GLY A 401 -0.32 7.80 8.64
N ASN A 402 -1.10 8.03 7.60
CA ASN A 402 -0.61 8.63 6.36
C ASN A 402 -0.23 10.11 6.58
N PRO A 403 1.06 10.47 6.44
CA PRO A 403 1.53 11.84 6.64
C PRO A 403 1.48 12.70 5.37
N PHE A 404 0.80 12.25 4.32
CA PHE A 404 0.70 12.96 3.04
C PHE A 404 -0.74 13.34 2.71
N SER A 405 -0.90 14.40 1.92
CA SER A 405 -2.18 14.87 1.33
C SER A 405 -2.65 14.02 0.14
N SER A 406 -2.06 12.85 -0.04
CA SER A 406 -2.42 11.87 -1.07
C SER A 406 -2.43 10.47 -0.48
N THR A 407 -3.08 9.54 -1.16
CA THR A 407 -3.18 8.16 -0.70
C THR A 407 -1.83 7.45 -0.76
N ILE A 408 -1.54 6.59 0.22
CA ILE A 408 -0.34 5.73 0.19
C ILE A 408 -0.67 4.26 0.01
N SER A 409 0.25 3.55 -0.65
CA SER A 409 0.24 2.10 -0.82
C SER A 409 0.68 1.37 0.47
N SER A 410 -0.22 0.60 1.09
CA SER A 410 0.13 -0.20 2.28
C SER A 410 1.18 -1.26 1.96
N SER A 411 1.06 -1.89 0.79
CA SER A 411 2.01 -2.94 0.36
C SER A 411 3.43 -2.38 0.24
N ALA A 412 3.59 -1.23 -0.42
CA ALA A 412 4.88 -0.58 -0.57
C ALA A 412 5.42 -0.06 0.78
N PHE A 413 4.55 0.46 1.66
CA PHE A 413 4.95 0.84 3.02
C PHE A 413 5.47 -0.37 3.80
N ILE A 414 4.73 -1.49 3.81
CA ILE A 414 5.12 -2.70 4.52
C ILE A 414 6.43 -3.25 3.95
N SER A 415 6.53 -3.43 2.63
CA SER A 415 7.74 -3.96 1.99
C SER A 415 8.98 -3.10 2.24
N ARG A 416 8.82 -1.77 2.29
CA ARG A 416 9.92 -0.84 2.59
C ARG A 416 10.43 -0.96 4.02
N ASN A 417 9.56 -1.36 4.94
CA ASN A 417 9.78 -1.38 6.39
C ASN A 417 9.75 -2.79 6.99
N SER A 418 9.84 -3.84 6.17
CA SER A 418 9.61 -5.23 6.60
C SER A 418 10.51 -5.70 7.73
N ASN A 419 11.75 -5.19 7.81
CA ASN A 419 12.70 -5.54 8.88
C ASN A 419 12.33 -4.89 10.22
N GLU A 420 11.53 -3.82 10.17
CA GLU A 420 11.17 -3.03 11.34
C GLU A 420 9.89 -3.53 12.02
N LEU A 421 9.11 -4.33 11.29
CA LEU A 421 7.84 -4.90 11.73
C LEU A 421 8.02 -6.35 12.16
N VAL A 422 7.23 -6.80 13.14
CA VAL A 422 7.21 -8.22 13.54
C VAL A 422 6.75 -9.10 12.37
N GLN A 423 5.77 -8.61 11.61
CA GLN A 423 5.22 -9.27 10.42
C GLN A 423 4.85 -8.22 9.36
N ASN A 424 4.72 -8.68 8.11
CA ASN A 424 4.41 -7.85 6.95
C ASN A 424 2.90 -7.56 6.85
N GLU A 425 2.38 -6.88 7.86
CA GLU A 425 0.97 -6.54 7.99
C GLU A 425 0.75 -5.19 8.67
N ILE A 426 -0.42 -4.61 8.44
CA ILE A 426 -0.96 -3.47 9.18
C ILE A 426 -2.39 -3.79 9.64
N TYR A 427 -2.87 -3.03 10.63
CA TYR A 427 -4.24 -3.18 11.13
C TYR A 427 -5.01 -1.87 10.99
N VAL A 428 -6.10 -1.92 10.23
CA VAL A 428 -6.95 -0.77 9.93
C VAL A 428 -8.25 -0.93 10.70
N TRP A 429 -8.65 0.11 11.43
CA TRP A 429 -9.93 0.11 12.13
C TRP A 429 -11.08 0.30 11.13
N ASN A 430 -12.09 -0.57 11.23
CA ASN A 430 -13.36 -0.45 10.53
C ASN A 430 -14.45 -0.14 11.57
N GLU A 431 -14.89 1.11 11.58
CA GLU A 431 -15.88 1.64 12.51
C GLU A 431 -17.27 1.02 12.31
N SER A 432 -17.64 0.71 11.07
CA SER A 432 -18.97 0.17 10.74
C SER A 432 -19.21 -1.23 11.31
N THR A 433 -18.15 -2.03 11.44
CA THR A 433 -18.20 -3.40 11.99
C THR A 433 -17.52 -3.53 13.35
N GLU A 434 -17.04 -2.40 13.88
CA GLU A 434 -16.34 -2.28 15.17
C GLU A 434 -15.21 -3.33 15.30
N GLN A 435 -14.37 -3.46 14.25
CA GLN A 435 -13.27 -4.43 14.24
C GLN A 435 -12.03 -3.90 13.51
N TYR A 436 -10.87 -4.45 13.88
CA TYR A 436 -9.64 -4.26 13.13
C TYR A 436 -9.56 -5.25 11.96
N LEU A 437 -9.22 -4.73 10.79
CA LEU A 437 -8.97 -5.48 9.57
C LEU A 437 -7.46 -5.58 9.36
N THR A 438 -6.97 -6.81 9.25
CA THR A 438 -5.58 -7.08 8.90
C THR A 438 -5.39 -6.90 7.40
N LYS A 439 -4.39 -6.11 7.01
CA LYS A 439 -4.00 -5.87 5.61
C LYS A 439 -2.56 -6.29 5.44
N LEU A 440 -2.30 -7.08 4.40
CA LEU A 440 -1.02 -7.75 4.18
C LEU A 440 -0.19 -7.04 3.10
N SER A 441 1.12 -7.28 3.06
CA SER A 441 1.94 -6.82 1.93
C SER A 441 1.51 -7.40 0.58
N SER A 442 0.91 -8.60 0.56
CA SER A 442 0.39 -9.25 -0.65
C SER A 442 -0.94 -8.68 -1.15
N ALA A 443 -1.62 -7.84 -0.37
CA ALA A 443 -2.88 -7.22 -0.73
C ALA A 443 -2.79 -5.70 -0.54
N ASN A 444 -2.62 -4.97 -1.64
CA ASN A 444 -2.37 -3.54 -1.59
C ASN A 444 -3.60 -2.74 -1.15
N PHE A 445 -3.69 -2.44 0.14
CA PHE A 445 -4.69 -1.53 0.67
C PHE A 445 -4.22 -0.09 0.52
N LYS A 446 -5.16 0.79 0.19
CA LYS A 446 -4.91 2.22 0.02
C LYS A 446 -5.22 2.97 1.31
N VAL A 447 -4.21 3.56 1.93
CA VAL A 447 -4.38 4.37 3.15
C VAL A 447 -4.59 5.82 2.74
N SER A 448 -5.83 6.30 2.83
CA SER A 448 -6.20 7.66 2.42
C SER A 448 -5.56 8.72 3.32
N PRO A 449 -5.47 9.98 2.87
CA PRO A 449 -5.07 11.09 3.75
C PRO A 449 -5.98 11.17 4.98
N GLY A 450 -5.39 11.52 6.12
CA GLY A 450 -6.11 11.58 7.37
C GLY A 450 -6.38 10.22 8.03
N GLN A 451 -5.97 9.08 7.45
CA GLN A 451 -6.24 7.74 7.99
C GLN A 451 -5.09 7.18 8.83
N GLY A 452 -5.42 6.62 9.99
CA GLY A 452 -4.49 5.91 10.87
C GLY A 452 -4.57 4.38 10.74
N PHE A 453 -3.49 3.70 11.11
CA PHE A 453 -3.38 2.23 11.17
C PHE A 453 -2.33 1.82 12.21
N PHE A 454 -2.46 0.61 12.73
CA PHE A 454 -1.47 0.02 13.63
C PHE A 454 -0.44 -0.80 12.88
N VAL A 455 0.78 -0.80 13.42
CA VAL A 455 1.84 -1.77 13.12
C VAL A 455 2.32 -2.40 14.42
N GLU A 456 2.96 -3.57 14.35
CA GLU A 456 3.66 -4.15 15.48
C GLU A 456 5.18 -4.05 15.29
N ALA A 457 5.86 -3.42 16.24
CA ALA A 457 7.28 -3.15 16.16
C ALA A 457 8.12 -4.39 16.50
N ASN A 458 9.09 -4.72 15.64
CA ASN A 458 10.05 -5.81 15.91
C ASN A 458 11.03 -5.45 17.02
N SER A 459 11.42 -4.17 17.09
CA SER A 459 12.29 -3.62 18.13
C SER A 459 12.01 -2.12 18.29
N THR A 460 12.74 -1.43 19.17
CA THR A 460 12.75 0.04 19.15
C THR A 460 13.58 0.50 17.94
N ASN A 461 12.90 0.94 16.89
CA ASN A 461 13.48 1.29 15.60
C ASN A 461 12.68 2.44 14.94
N SER A 462 12.75 2.61 13.62
CA SER A 462 11.98 3.64 12.91
C SER A 462 11.51 3.13 11.56
N VAL A 463 10.30 3.53 11.18
CA VAL A 463 9.75 3.29 9.85
C VAL A 463 9.78 4.56 9.02
N VAL A 464 9.80 4.39 7.70
CA VAL A 464 9.88 5.48 6.73
C VAL A 464 8.64 5.48 5.85
N PHE A 465 7.96 6.61 5.82
CA PHE A 465 7.01 6.98 4.78
C PHE A 465 7.78 7.72 3.68
N SER A 466 8.14 7.03 2.61
CA SER A 466 8.83 7.68 1.49
C SER A 466 7.85 8.45 0.61
N LYS A 467 8.30 9.54 -0.02
CA LYS A 467 7.46 10.29 -0.98
C LYS A 467 6.91 9.41 -2.09
N GLY A 468 7.69 8.41 -2.53
CA GLY A 468 7.30 7.47 -3.58
C GLY A 468 6.15 6.54 -3.23
N LEU A 469 5.65 6.55 -1.98
CA LEU A 469 4.44 5.81 -1.61
C LEU A 469 3.15 6.51 -2.07
N GLN A 470 3.21 7.80 -2.38
CA GLN A 470 2.07 8.64 -2.73
C GLN A 470 1.47 8.25 -4.08
N SER A 471 0.14 8.31 -4.15
CA SER A 471 -0.65 8.06 -5.36
C SER A 471 -2.00 8.77 -5.25
N HIS A 472 -2.63 9.05 -6.39
CA HIS A 472 -4.02 9.49 -6.42
C HIS A 472 -5.02 8.33 -6.48
N GLU A 473 -4.54 7.09 -6.50
CA GLU A 473 -5.38 5.92 -6.49
C GLU A 473 -6.21 5.92 -5.20
N THR A 474 -7.52 5.78 -5.34
CA THR A 474 -8.40 5.39 -4.26
C THR A 474 -8.30 3.87 -4.06
N ASP A 475 -8.72 3.35 -2.92
CA ASP A 475 -8.92 1.89 -2.80
C ASP A 475 -9.91 1.49 -3.89
N ASP A 476 -9.43 0.72 -4.88
CA ASP A 476 -10.21 0.39 -6.07
C ASP A 476 -11.45 -0.39 -5.65
N PHE A 477 -12.60 0.28 -5.65
CA PHE A 477 -13.90 -0.39 -5.58
C PHE A 477 -14.19 -1.17 -6.88
N GLN A 478 -13.38 -0.97 -7.92
CA GLN A 478 -13.38 -1.82 -9.10
C GLN A 478 -12.80 -3.17 -8.72
N LYS A 479 -13.70 -4.14 -8.48
CA LYS A 479 -13.36 -5.55 -8.28
C LYS A 479 -12.45 -5.99 -9.44
N THR A 480 -11.14 -6.00 -9.20
CA THR A 480 -10.25 -6.85 -9.97
C THR A 480 -10.87 -8.24 -9.91
N LEU A 481 -10.94 -8.94 -11.05
CA LEU A 481 -11.52 -10.28 -11.08
C LEU A 481 -10.81 -11.12 -10.02
N ASN A 482 -11.47 -11.38 -8.89
CA ASN A 482 -10.88 -12.19 -7.85
C ASN A 482 -10.91 -13.63 -8.37
N THR A 483 -9.74 -14.13 -8.78
CA THR A 483 -9.56 -15.51 -9.24
C THR A 483 -9.07 -16.42 -8.12
N ARG A 484 -8.78 -15.87 -6.94
CA ARG A 484 -8.29 -16.64 -5.79
C ARG A 484 -9.44 -17.44 -5.18
N THR A 485 -9.16 -18.71 -4.88
CA THR A 485 -10.05 -19.52 -4.05
C THR A 485 -9.96 -19.04 -2.60
N GLU A 486 -11.08 -18.65 -2.03
CA GLU A 486 -11.14 -18.12 -0.66
C GLU A 486 -12.41 -18.56 0.07
N VAL A 487 -12.27 -18.72 1.38
CA VAL A 487 -13.37 -19.00 2.31
C VAL A 487 -13.29 -17.98 3.44
N LYS A 488 -14.26 -17.08 3.50
CA LYS A 488 -14.49 -16.22 4.67
C LYS A 488 -15.43 -16.93 5.62
N LEU A 489 -14.95 -17.23 6.83
CA LEU A 489 -15.74 -17.82 7.90
C LEU A 489 -16.18 -16.70 8.86
N ASN A 490 -17.48 -16.47 8.92
CA ASN A 490 -18.10 -15.44 9.77
C ASN A 490 -18.62 -16.06 11.07
N ILE A 491 -18.60 -15.27 12.15
CA ILE A 491 -19.32 -15.55 13.40
C ILE A 491 -20.09 -14.30 13.84
N THR A 492 -21.30 -14.48 14.37
CA THR A 492 -22.07 -13.41 15.01
C THR A 492 -22.71 -13.86 16.31
N ASP A 493 -22.81 -12.94 17.28
CA ASP A 493 -23.62 -13.11 18.51
C ASP A 493 -24.92 -12.28 18.45
N GLY A 494 -25.31 -11.83 17.25
CA GLY A 494 -26.44 -10.93 17.00
C GLY A 494 -26.14 -9.45 17.21
N SER A 495 -25.06 -9.10 17.91
CA SER A 495 -24.61 -7.71 18.12
C SER A 495 -23.35 -7.39 17.33
N LEU A 496 -22.35 -8.26 17.43
CA LEU A 496 -21.08 -8.17 16.71
C LEU A 496 -21.03 -9.20 15.60
N THR A 497 -20.30 -8.87 14.54
CA THR A 497 -19.90 -9.82 13.49
C THR A 497 -18.39 -9.79 13.37
N ARG A 498 -17.77 -10.96 13.28
CA ARG A 498 -16.32 -11.16 13.12
C ARG A 498 -16.08 -12.18 12.04
N PHE A 499 -14.90 -12.14 11.44
CA PHE A 499 -14.54 -13.11 10.41
C PHE A 499 -13.08 -13.54 10.52
N ALA A 500 -12.79 -14.68 9.90
CA ALA A 500 -11.46 -15.12 9.53
C ALA A 500 -11.47 -15.57 8.06
N ASP A 501 -10.47 -15.17 7.30
CA ASP A 501 -10.31 -15.51 5.90
C ASP A 501 -9.30 -16.65 5.73
N ILE A 502 -9.67 -17.63 4.92
CA ILE A 502 -8.79 -18.70 4.44
C ILE A 502 -8.57 -18.50 2.95
N TYR A 503 -7.31 -18.28 2.56
CA TYR A 503 -6.90 -18.13 1.17
C TYR A 503 -6.20 -19.39 0.69
N TYR A 504 -6.55 -19.86 -0.51
CA TYR A 504 -5.86 -20.97 -1.16
C TYR A 504 -5.02 -20.43 -2.30
N LEU A 505 -3.69 -20.51 -2.14
CA LEU A 505 -2.68 -19.94 -3.03
C LEU A 505 -1.66 -21.01 -3.42
N GLU A 506 -1.16 -20.95 -4.64
CA GLU A 506 -0.12 -21.89 -5.11
C GLU A 506 1.19 -21.75 -4.34
N SER A 507 1.55 -20.53 -3.95
CA SER A 507 2.81 -20.21 -3.26
C SER A 507 2.76 -20.35 -1.74
N ALA A 508 1.61 -20.69 -1.16
CA ALA A 508 1.44 -20.79 0.29
C ALA A 508 1.81 -22.17 0.83
N THR A 509 2.07 -22.25 2.13
CA THR A 509 2.40 -23.45 2.88
C THR A 509 1.35 -23.71 3.96
N THR A 510 1.44 -24.86 4.64
CA THR A 510 0.61 -25.14 5.83
C THR A 510 1.14 -24.46 7.10
N GLY A 511 2.32 -23.83 7.01
CA GLY A 511 2.98 -23.08 8.07
C GLY A 511 2.85 -21.58 7.89
N PHE A 512 3.66 -20.81 8.62
CA PHE A 512 3.60 -19.36 8.59
C PHE A 512 4.27 -18.79 7.33
N ASP A 513 3.50 -18.05 6.54
CA ASP A 513 3.95 -17.34 5.34
C ASP A 513 3.88 -15.82 5.56
N ASN A 514 5.00 -15.20 5.94
CA ASN A 514 5.03 -13.77 6.24
C ASN A 514 4.60 -12.90 5.04
N GLY A 515 3.59 -12.06 5.23
CA GLY A 515 2.99 -11.24 4.17
C GLY A 515 1.85 -11.91 3.40
N TYR A 516 1.55 -13.18 3.70
CA TYR A 516 0.39 -13.94 3.18
C TYR A 516 -0.52 -14.44 4.31
N ASP A 517 0.02 -14.66 5.49
CA ASP A 517 -0.72 -14.84 6.73
C ASP A 517 -0.78 -13.53 7.52
N GLY A 518 -1.94 -13.28 8.14
CA GLY A 518 -2.19 -12.09 8.93
C GLY A 518 -2.76 -12.40 10.30
N LYS A 519 -2.11 -11.92 11.36
CA LYS A 519 -2.60 -12.11 12.73
C LYS A 519 -3.92 -11.40 12.94
N LEU A 520 -4.73 -11.93 13.85
CA LEU A 520 -5.81 -11.18 14.46
C LEU A 520 -5.18 -10.10 15.34
N PHE A 521 -5.63 -8.85 15.21
CA PHE A 521 -5.09 -7.73 15.97
C PHE A 521 -5.13 -8.01 17.49
N GLY A 522 -3.94 -8.11 18.10
CA GLY A 522 -3.75 -8.44 19.51
C GLY A 522 -3.68 -7.23 20.45
N GLY A 523 -3.78 -6.00 19.91
CA GLY A 523 -3.65 -4.77 20.71
C GLY A 523 -4.82 -4.52 21.68
N VAL A 524 -5.94 -5.22 21.48
CA VAL A 524 -7.16 -5.11 22.28
C VAL A 524 -7.68 -6.47 22.72
N SER A 525 -8.49 -6.47 23.78
CA SER A 525 -9.27 -7.63 24.19
C SER A 525 -10.49 -7.80 23.29
N HIS A 526 -10.83 -9.05 22.97
CA HIS A 526 -12.00 -9.38 22.14
C HIS A 526 -13.08 -10.05 22.99
N SER A 527 -14.30 -9.52 22.95
CA SER A 527 -15.49 -10.16 23.54
C SER A 527 -16.09 -11.23 22.63
N LEU A 528 -15.95 -11.05 21.31
CA LEU A 528 -16.23 -11.99 20.25
C LEU A 528 -15.07 -11.98 19.26
N ALA A 529 -14.55 -13.16 18.90
CA ALA A 529 -13.59 -13.32 17.80
C ALA A 529 -13.66 -14.71 17.19
N ILE A 530 -13.31 -14.81 15.92
CA ILE A 530 -13.00 -16.05 15.22
C ILE A 530 -11.65 -15.89 14.53
N PHE A 531 -10.84 -16.94 14.54
CA PHE A 531 -9.49 -16.95 13.97
C PHE A 531 -9.10 -18.37 13.62
N SER A 532 -8.09 -18.54 12.78
CA SER A 532 -7.44 -19.82 12.59
C SER A 532 -6.11 -19.88 13.34
N ASN A 533 -5.57 -21.09 13.47
CA ASN A 533 -4.17 -21.29 13.82
C ASN A 533 -3.52 -22.18 12.74
N LEU A 534 -2.20 -22.05 12.56
CA LEU A 534 -1.46 -22.73 11.47
C LEU A 534 -1.64 -24.24 11.43
N VAL A 535 -1.84 -24.82 10.25
CA VAL A 535 -2.15 -26.25 10.06
C VAL A 535 -0.97 -27.14 10.49
N ASP A 536 0.25 -26.71 10.20
CA ASP A 536 1.47 -27.45 10.58
C ASP A 536 1.80 -27.41 12.08
N ASN A 537 1.09 -26.56 12.84
CA ASN A 537 1.31 -26.30 14.26
C ASN A 537 2.68 -25.68 14.60
N SER A 538 3.27 -24.91 13.69
CA SER A 538 4.55 -24.23 13.89
C SER A 538 4.53 -23.16 14.99
N ASN A 539 3.37 -22.55 15.24
CA ASN A 539 3.17 -21.61 16.35
C ASN A 539 1.73 -21.66 16.93
N THR A 540 1.47 -20.75 17.88
CA THR A 540 0.17 -20.60 18.58
C THR A 540 -0.52 -19.26 18.31
N GLU A 541 -0.04 -18.49 17.32
CA GLU A 541 -0.60 -17.18 16.98
C GLU A 541 -1.99 -17.30 16.38
N LYS A 542 -2.85 -16.32 16.66
CA LYS A 542 -4.23 -16.26 16.15
C LYS A 542 -4.22 -15.53 14.82
N TYR A 543 -4.74 -16.14 13.77
CA TYR A 543 -4.73 -15.57 12.42
C TYR A 543 -6.14 -15.13 12.01
N GLN A 544 -6.30 -13.86 11.63
CA GLN A 544 -7.50 -13.40 10.94
C GLN A 544 -7.44 -13.80 9.47
N ILE A 545 -6.25 -13.89 8.88
CA ILE A 545 -6.03 -14.36 7.51
C ILE A 545 -5.02 -15.49 7.55
N GLN A 546 -5.36 -16.63 6.97
CA GLN A 546 -4.42 -17.71 6.77
C GLN A 546 -4.41 -18.15 5.30
N SER A 547 -3.25 -18.15 4.69
CA SER A 547 -3.01 -18.69 3.36
C SER A 547 -2.59 -20.16 3.46
N LEU A 548 -3.07 -20.97 2.52
CA LEU A 548 -2.85 -22.41 2.46
C LEU A 548 -2.58 -22.84 1.01
N PRO A 549 -1.91 -23.98 0.78
CA PRO A 549 -1.69 -24.49 -0.57
C PRO A 549 -3.02 -24.71 -1.29
N ASN A 550 -3.12 -24.29 -2.55
CA ASN A 550 -4.27 -24.59 -3.43
C ASN A 550 -4.26 -26.02 -3.99
N SER A 551 -3.54 -26.93 -3.33
CA SER A 551 -3.51 -28.36 -3.60
C SER A 551 -3.87 -29.09 -2.32
N ASP A 552 -4.38 -30.31 -2.45
CA ASP A 552 -4.68 -31.17 -1.30
C ASP A 552 -5.75 -30.63 -0.31
N TYR A 553 -6.70 -29.82 -0.81
CA TYR A 553 -7.83 -29.28 -0.05
C TYR A 553 -8.43 -30.31 0.92
N GLU A 554 -8.67 -31.53 0.44
CA GLU A 554 -9.39 -32.54 1.21
C GLU A 554 -8.64 -33.09 2.42
N ASN A 555 -7.32 -32.93 2.50
CA ASN A 555 -6.53 -33.42 3.63
C ASN A 555 -6.13 -32.31 4.60
N ILE A 556 -6.40 -31.04 4.24
CA ILE A 556 -6.11 -29.91 5.12
C ILE A 556 -7.24 -29.74 6.13
N VAL A 557 -6.92 -29.97 7.41
CA VAL A 557 -7.83 -29.77 8.54
C VAL A 557 -7.43 -28.49 9.26
N ILE A 558 -8.23 -27.43 9.11
CA ILE A 558 -7.87 -26.08 9.59
C ILE A 558 -8.42 -25.89 11.00
N PRO A 559 -7.58 -25.71 12.04
CA PRO A 559 -8.06 -25.47 13.39
C PRO A 559 -8.65 -24.06 13.53
N ILE A 560 -9.92 -23.99 13.95
CA ILE A 560 -10.63 -22.73 14.14
C ILE A 560 -10.78 -22.45 15.63
N GLY A 561 -10.39 -21.25 16.03
CA GLY A 561 -10.52 -20.75 17.38
C GLY A 561 -11.65 -19.74 17.50
N VAL A 562 -12.34 -19.77 18.64
CA VAL A 562 -13.44 -18.84 18.96
C VAL A 562 -13.21 -18.23 20.34
N ILE A 563 -13.46 -16.93 20.44
CA ILE A 563 -13.64 -16.22 21.71
C ILE A 563 -15.11 -15.85 21.81
N SER A 564 -15.79 -16.31 22.85
CA SER A 564 -17.16 -15.93 23.16
C SER A 564 -17.47 -16.21 24.63
N GLU A 565 -18.37 -15.43 25.22
CA GLU A 565 -18.86 -15.70 26.57
C GLU A 565 -19.77 -16.95 26.63
N ALA A 566 -19.86 -17.55 27.81
CA ALA A 566 -20.78 -18.66 28.05
C ALA A 566 -22.24 -18.21 27.95
N ASN A 567 -23.11 -19.14 27.57
CA ASN A 567 -24.57 -18.98 27.49
C ASN A 567 -25.06 -17.88 26.54
N LYS A 568 -24.23 -17.47 25.58
CA LYS A 568 -24.63 -16.63 24.45
C LYS A 568 -24.72 -17.47 23.18
N GLU A 569 -25.81 -17.33 22.44
CA GLU A 569 -25.94 -17.96 21.13
C GLU A 569 -24.94 -17.30 20.16
N ILE A 570 -24.23 -18.13 19.41
CA ILE A 570 -23.36 -17.71 18.32
C ILE A 570 -23.75 -18.47 17.06
N ALA A 571 -23.66 -17.81 15.91
CA ALA A 571 -23.97 -18.37 14.61
C ALA A 571 -22.76 -18.26 13.68
N PHE A 572 -22.42 -19.36 13.02
CA PHE A 572 -21.38 -19.44 12.00
C PHE A 572 -22.03 -19.44 10.61
N SER A 573 -21.41 -18.72 9.68
CA SER A 573 -21.77 -18.74 8.26
C SER A 573 -20.51 -18.59 7.42
N THR A 574 -20.60 -18.86 6.10
CA THR A 574 -19.44 -18.72 5.21
C THR A 574 -19.80 -17.99 3.92
N GLU A 575 -18.83 -17.21 3.42
CA GLU A 575 -18.81 -16.75 2.04
C GLU A 575 -17.62 -17.45 1.36
N ALA A 576 -17.88 -18.21 0.31
CA ALA A 576 -16.84 -18.94 -0.43
C ALA A 576 -16.85 -18.57 -1.90
N SER A 577 -15.66 -18.34 -2.45
CA SER A 577 -15.45 -17.92 -3.84
C SER A 577 -14.44 -18.82 -4.53
N ASN A 578 -14.66 -19.07 -5.83
CA ASN A 578 -13.76 -19.83 -6.70
C ASN A 578 -13.35 -21.22 -6.16
N LEU A 579 -14.23 -21.90 -5.41
CA LEU A 579 -13.98 -23.29 -5.01
C LEU A 579 -13.94 -24.22 -6.23
N PRO A 580 -13.04 -25.22 -6.27
CA PRO A 580 -13.06 -26.25 -7.29
C PRO A 580 -14.40 -27.00 -7.33
N SER A 581 -14.79 -27.47 -8.52
CA SER A 581 -16.05 -28.20 -8.68
C SER A 581 -16.09 -29.44 -7.77
N GLY A 582 -17.20 -29.59 -7.05
CA GLY A 582 -17.40 -30.70 -6.13
C GLY A 582 -16.87 -30.46 -4.71
N ILE A 583 -16.05 -29.43 -4.45
CA ILE A 583 -15.57 -29.11 -3.11
C ILE A 583 -16.59 -28.25 -2.35
N ASN A 584 -16.86 -28.63 -1.10
CA ASN A 584 -17.74 -27.94 -0.17
C ASN A 584 -16.99 -27.52 1.10
N VAL A 585 -17.57 -26.59 1.86
CA VAL A 585 -17.02 -26.09 3.12
C VAL A 585 -17.83 -26.66 4.28
N TYR A 586 -17.16 -27.39 5.17
CA TYR A 586 -17.78 -27.96 6.37
C TYR A 586 -17.14 -27.41 7.64
N LEU A 587 -17.97 -27.05 8.61
CA LEU A 587 -17.56 -26.80 9.98
C LEU A 587 -17.78 -28.08 10.80
N GLU A 588 -16.70 -28.63 11.35
CA GLU A 588 -16.71 -29.71 12.33
C GLU A 588 -16.82 -29.11 13.73
N ASP A 589 -17.80 -29.55 14.52
CA ASP A 589 -17.86 -29.35 15.97
C ASP A 589 -17.56 -30.68 16.65
N ARG A 590 -16.37 -30.82 17.23
CA ARG A 590 -15.93 -32.05 17.89
C ARG A 590 -16.69 -32.34 19.18
N ILE A 591 -17.18 -31.32 19.87
CA ILE A 591 -17.91 -31.51 21.12
C ILE A 591 -19.29 -32.10 20.84
N GLU A 592 -20.01 -31.51 19.88
CA GLU A 592 -21.32 -32.03 19.45
C GLU A 592 -21.21 -33.23 18.50
N ASN A 593 -20.00 -33.53 18.03
CA ASN A 593 -19.71 -34.59 17.07
C ASN A 593 -20.53 -34.40 15.77
N THR A 594 -20.49 -33.20 15.20
CA THR A 594 -21.27 -32.83 14.01
C THR A 594 -20.40 -32.22 12.91
N PHE A 595 -20.81 -32.41 11.66
CA PHE A 595 -20.29 -31.71 10.48
C PHE A 595 -21.43 -30.95 9.83
N THR A 596 -21.29 -29.63 9.72
CA THR A 596 -22.29 -28.76 9.08
C THR A 596 -21.71 -28.17 7.81
N GLN A 597 -22.35 -28.40 6.66
CA GLN A 597 -21.98 -27.77 5.40
C GLN A 597 -22.42 -26.30 5.41
N LEU A 598 -21.50 -25.35 5.27
CA LEU A 598 -21.79 -23.91 5.41
C LEU A 598 -21.88 -23.16 4.08
N ASN A 599 -21.38 -23.73 2.98
CA ASN A 599 -21.40 -23.09 1.66
C ASN A 599 -22.69 -23.32 0.87
N GLU A 600 -23.74 -23.85 1.50
CA GLU A 600 -25.10 -23.88 0.92
C GLU A 600 -25.83 -22.55 1.20
N ALA A 601 -26.76 -22.18 0.31
CA ALA A 601 -27.48 -20.92 0.44
C ALA A 601 -28.26 -20.85 1.77
N ASN A 602 -27.96 -19.81 2.57
CA ASN A 602 -28.54 -19.58 3.90
C ASN A 602 -28.21 -20.67 4.95
N SER A 603 -27.16 -21.46 4.74
CA SER A 603 -26.69 -22.39 5.76
C SER A 603 -26.01 -21.64 6.90
N GLU A 604 -26.37 -22.02 8.13
CA GLU A 604 -25.77 -21.52 9.36
C GLU A 604 -25.61 -22.67 10.35
N TYR A 605 -24.56 -22.61 11.16
CA TYR A 605 -24.43 -23.46 12.35
C TYR A 605 -24.62 -22.60 13.60
N LYS A 606 -25.57 -22.97 14.47
CA LYS A 606 -25.88 -22.23 15.70
C LYS A 606 -25.63 -23.07 16.93
N ILE A 607 -24.99 -22.46 17.92
CA ILE A 607 -24.76 -23.07 19.22
C ILE A 607 -24.86 -22.04 20.34
N THR A 608 -25.16 -22.53 21.53
CA THR A 608 -25.05 -21.78 22.78
C THR A 608 -24.04 -22.50 23.67
N PRO A 609 -22.76 -22.08 23.68
CA PRO A 609 -21.75 -22.73 24.49
C PRO A 609 -22.10 -22.64 25.98
N THR A 610 -22.06 -23.76 26.71
CA THR A 610 -22.29 -23.77 28.16
C THR A 610 -21.12 -23.18 28.95
N GLU A 611 -19.93 -23.21 28.36
CA GLU A 611 -18.69 -22.70 28.91
C GLU A 611 -18.12 -21.60 28.01
N LYS A 612 -17.30 -20.71 28.58
CA LYS A 612 -16.61 -19.66 27.84
C LYS A 612 -15.69 -20.29 26.79
N LEU A 613 -15.79 -19.83 25.54
CA LEU A 613 -14.85 -20.19 24.48
C LEU A 613 -13.70 -19.18 24.49
N ASN A 614 -12.46 -19.67 24.50
CA ASN A 614 -11.27 -18.83 24.44
C ASN A 614 -10.09 -19.61 23.84
N GLY A 615 -10.24 -20.08 22.60
CA GLY A 615 -9.19 -20.85 21.94
C GLY A 615 -9.72 -21.84 20.91
N ILE A 616 -8.86 -22.79 20.56
CA ILE A 616 -9.10 -23.86 19.58
C ILE A 616 -9.49 -25.18 20.23
N GLY A 617 -9.80 -26.16 19.38
CA GLY A 617 -9.93 -27.58 19.72
C GLY A 617 -11.35 -28.11 19.70
N ARG A 618 -12.34 -27.22 19.57
CA ARG A 618 -13.74 -27.57 19.31
C ARG A 618 -14.06 -27.53 17.81
N PHE A 619 -13.66 -26.46 17.13
CA PHE A 619 -14.04 -26.21 15.74
C PHE A 619 -12.91 -26.45 14.76
N TYR A 620 -13.25 -27.03 13.63
CA TYR A 620 -12.34 -27.23 12.50
C TYR A 620 -13.05 -26.95 11.19
N LEU A 621 -12.35 -26.31 10.25
CA LEU A 621 -12.86 -26.06 8.91
C LEU A 621 -12.27 -27.10 7.94
N HIS A 622 -13.12 -27.63 7.08
CA HIS A 622 -12.78 -28.63 6.08
C HIS A 622 -13.27 -28.19 4.71
N THR A 623 -12.43 -28.33 3.69
CA THR A 623 -12.80 -28.11 2.28
C THR A 623 -12.73 -29.43 1.51
N LYS A 624 -13.85 -30.15 1.41
CA LYS A 624 -13.88 -31.54 0.90
C LYS A 624 -15.08 -31.80 0.00
N SER A 625 -15.01 -32.87 -0.80
CA SER A 625 -16.11 -33.25 -1.69
C SER A 625 -17.35 -33.83 -0.99
N SER A 626 -17.20 -34.36 0.22
CA SER A 626 -18.31 -34.89 1.02
C SER A 626 -18.04 -34.79 2.51
N SER A 627 -19.11 -34.80 3.32
CA SER A 627 -19.01 -34.90 4.78
C SER A 627 -18.51 -36.30 5.16
N LEU A 628 -17.34 -36.40 5.81
CA LEU A 628 -16.91 -37.68 6.40
C LEU A 628 -17.75 -38.03 7.64
N SER A 629 -17.84 -39.32 7.93
CA SER A 629 -18.27 -39.84 9.24
C SER A 629 -17.31 -39.38 10.34
N THR A 630 -17.82 -39.14 11.54
CA THR A 630 -17.09 -38.71 12.74
C THR A 630 -16.12 -39.74 13.33
N ASP A 631 -15.97 -40.91 12.71
CA ASP A 631 -15.34 -42.07 13.35
C ASP A 631 -13.80 -41.97 13.45
N ARG A 632 -13.15 -41.04 12.73
CA ARG A 632 -11.69 -40.88 12.75
C ARG A 632 -11.25 -39.42 12.65
N VAL A 633 -10.71 -38.90 13.76
CA VAL A 633 -10.02 -37.60 13.80
C VAL A 633 -8.61 -37.74 13.24
N ASP A 634 -8.21 -36.82 12.35
CA ASP A 634 -6.81 -36.69 11.95
C ASP A 634 -5.97 -36.23 13.15
N LEU A 635 -5.06 -37.10 13.61
CA LEU A 635 -4.19 -36.84 14.75
C LEU A 635 -3.26 -35.65 14.53
N ASN A 636 -2.95 -35.27 13.28
CA ASN A 636 -2.12 -34.10 12.99
C ASN A 636 -2.83 -32.77 13.34
N SER A 637 -4.17 -32.78 13.38
CA SER A 637 -4.99 -31.63 13.79
C SER A 637 -4.99 -31.39 15.32
N ILE A 638 -4.42 -32.32 16.11
CA ILE A 638 -4.32 -32.22 17.57
C ILE A 638 -3.16 -31.30 17.95
N ARG A 639 -3.44 -30.30 18.78
CA ARG A 639 -2.41 -29.41 19.33
C ARG A 639 -2.02 -29.83 20.73
N ILE A 640 -0.74 -29.75 21.02
CA ILE A 640 -0.19 -29.97 22.36
C ILE A 640 0.78 -28.82 22.64
N TYR A 641 0.45 -27.97 23.60
CA TYR A 641 1.23 -26.76 23.89
C TYR A 641 1.20 -26.40 25.38
N LYS A 642 2.19 -25.64 25.85
CA LYS A 642 2.28 -25.17 27.24
C LYS A 642 1.17 -24.15 27.51
N THR A 643 0.47 -24.28 28.63
CA THR A 643 -0.41 -23.21 29.16
C THR A 643 0.30 -22.39 30.23
N ASN A 644 1.22 -23.01 30.96
CA ASN A 644 2.17 -22.38 31.89
C ASN A 644 3.33 -23.36 32.17
N ALA A 645 4.21 -23.02 33.10
CA ALA A 645 5.38 -23.84 33.44
C ALA A 645 5.05 -25.25 33.98
N THR A 646 3.83 -25.47 34.47
CA THR A 646 3.42 -26.73 35.13
C THR A 646 2.24 -27.41 34.45
N SER A 647 1.82 -26.96 33.26
CA SER A 647 0.65 -27.52 32.57
C SER A 647 0.77 -27.45 31.05
N LEU A 648 0.37 -28.55 30.40
CA LEU A 648 0.17 -28.64 28.95
C LEU A 648 -1.31 -28.74 28.63
N ARG A 649 -1.74 -28.15 27.52
CA ARG A 649 -3.05 -28.36 26.93
C ARG A 649 -2.94 -29.23 25.69
N ILE A 650 -3.77 -30.27 25.64
CA ILE A 650 -4.07 -31.05 24.45
C ILE A 650 -5.40 -30.51 23.92
N ALA A 651 -5.44 -30.02 22.68
CA ALA A 651 -6.64 -29.49 22.05
C ALA A 651 -6.99 -30.26 20.78
N GLY A 652 -8.27 -30.55 20.58
CA GLY A 652 -8.75 -31.24 19.37
C GLY A 652 -8.96 -32.74 19.50
N LEU A 653 -9.10 -33.30 20.70
CA LEU A 653 -9.37 -34.73 20.85
C LEU A 653 -10.80 -35.06 20.42
N ALA A 654 -10.95 -36.18 19.71
CA ALA A 654 -12.24 -36.83 19.55
C ALA A 654 -12.80 -37.26 20.92
N GLN A 655 -14.11 -37.43 21.00
CA GLN A 655 -14.71 -38.11 22.14
C GLN A 655 -14.14 -39.53 22.25
N GLY A 656 -13.56 -39.86 23.40
CA GLY A 656 -13.05 -41.21 23.64
C GLY A 656 -11.99 -41.29 24.72
N ASN A 657 -11.40 -42.48 24.89
CA ASN A 657 -10.30 -42.70 25.81
C ASN A 657 -8.96 -42.34 25.15
N SER A 658 -8.12 -41.62 25.89
CA SER A 658 -6.78 -41.23 25.47
C SER A 658 -5.76 -41.48 26.57
N THR A 659 -4.53 -41.81 26.18
CA THR A 659 -3.38 -41.95 27.07
C THR A 659 -2.29 -40.97 26.66
N PHE A 660 -1.90 -40.09 27.56
CA PHE A 660 -0.78 -39.18 27.40
C PHE A 660 0.44 -39.73 28.13
N LYS A 661 1.57 -39.82 27.42
CA LYS A 661 2.88 -40.18 27.95
C LYS A 661 3.89 -39.09 27.62
N LEU A 662 4.81 -38.84 28.54
CA LEU A 662 5.91 -37.90 28.36
C LEU A 662 7.24 -38.61 28.59
N PHE A 663 8.16 -38.46 27.65
CA PHE A 663 9.50 -39.05 27.70
C PHE A 663 10.56 -37.96 27.69
N ASN A 664 11.66 -38.15 28.43
CA ASN A 664 12.85 -37.33 28.26
C ASN A 664 13.66 -37.78 27.02
N LEU A 665 14.73 -37.05 26.65
CA LEU A 665 15.59 -37.40 25.50
C LEU A 665 16.29 -38.77 25.60
N LEU A 666 16.40 -39.34 26.80
CA LEU A 666 16.94 -40.69 27.01
C LEU A 666 15.88 -41.79 26.81
N GLY A 667 14.64 -41.41 26.46
CA GLY A 667 13.52 -42.34 26.29
C GLY A 667 12.90 -42.81 27.62
N LYS A 668 13.24 -42.19 28.76
CA LYS A 668 12.63 -42.51 30.05
C LYS A 668 11.26 -41.84 30.15
N GLU A 669 10.22 -42.64 30.40
CA GLU A 669 8.89 -42.14 30.73
C GLU A 669 8.93 -41.39 32.07
N VAL A 670 8.49 -40.13 32.06
CA VAL A 670 8.47 -39.24 33.23
C VAL A 670 7.04 -38.89 33.68
N LEU A 671 6.05 -39.13 32.82
CA LEU A 671 4.62 -38.98 33.13
C LEU A 671 3.81 -39.92 32.23
N SER A 672 2.77 -40.54 32.80
CA SER A 672 1.78 -41.31 32.05
C SER A 672 0.42 -41.13 32.73
N THR A 673 -0.60 -40.78 31.95
CA THR A 673 -1.96 -40.56 32.43
C THR A 673 -2.97 -40.92 31.36
N SER A 674 -4.08 -41.55 31.77
CA SER A 674 -5.20 -41.87 30.90
C SER A 674 -6.43 -41.09 31.33
N PHE A 675 -7.21 -40.65 30.35
CA PHE A 675 -8.41 -39.85 30.57
C PHE A 675 -9.41 -40.07 29.45
N SER A 676 -10.67 -39.80 29.74
CA SER A 676 -11.70 -39.60 28.72
C SER A 676 -11.98 -38.11 28.63
N THR A 677 -12.04 -37.59 27.41
CA THR A 677 -12.40 -36.19 27.16
C THR A 677 -13.12 -36.07 25.83
N ASN A 678 -13.70 -34.90 25.61
CA ASN A 678 -14.24 -34.48 24.33
C ASN A 678 -13.71 -33.07 24.05
N GLY A 679 -12.87 -32.91 23.03
CA GLY A 679 -12.18 -31.66 22.72
C GLY A 679 -10.86 -31.48 23.48
N ASN A 680 -10.85 -30.67 24.54
CA ASN A 680 -9.60 -30.23 25.18
C ASN A 680 -9.30 -30.97 26.49
N LYS A 681 -8.02 -31.11 26.83
CA LYS A 681 -7.56 -31.65 28.12
C LYS A 681 -6.29 -30.96 28.60
N ASP A 682 -6.32 -30.49 29.85
CA ASP A 682 -5.11 -30.03 30.53
C ASP A 682 -4.43 -31.18 31.28
N ILE A 683 -3.11 -31.23 31.15
CA ILE A 683 -2.22 -32.21 31.77
C ILE A 683 -1.25 -31.46 32.68
N THR A 684 -1.38 -31.68 33.98
CA THR A 684 -0.42 -31.17 34.97
C THR A 684 0.91 -31.90 34.83
N LEU A 685 1.98 -31.14 34.67
CA LEU A 685 3.35 -31.64 34.59
C LEU A 685 3.93 -31.83 36.01
N PRO A 686 4.69 -32.91 36.26
CA PRO A 686 5.52 -33.01 37.46
C PRO A 686 6.64 -31.96 37.41
N ASN A 687 7.36 -31.80 38.52
CA ASN A 687 8.55 -30.94 38.55
C ASN A 687 9.64 -31.54 37.65
N LEU A 688 9.79 -30.99 36.45
CA LEU A 688 10.68 -31.45 35.40
C LEU A 688 11.77 -30.42 35.14
N ALA A 689 12.99 -30.88 34.84
CA ALA A 689 14.06 -29.99 34.44
C ALA A 689 13.78 -29.39 33.05
N SER A 690 14.24 -28.15 32.82
CA SER A 690 14.21 -27.51 31.51
C SER A 690 14.94 -28.36 30.48
N GLY A 691 14.35 -28.53 29.30
CA GLY A 691 14.88 -29.38 28.25
C GLY A 691 13.83 -29.85 27.25
N ILE A 692 14.27 -30.70 26.32
CA ILE A 692 13.40 -31.27 25.29
C ILE A 692 12.77 -32.57 25.81
N TYR A 693 11.47 -32.72 25.55
CA TYR A 693 10.70 -33.92 25.86
C TYR A 693 9.92 -34.39 24.63
N ILE A 694 9.58 -35.67 24.60
CA ILE A 694 8.72 -36.28 23.59
C ILE A 694 7.39 -36.63 24.24
N VAL A 695 6.32 -36.00 23.77
CA VAL A 695 4.95 -36.38 24.06
C VAL A 695 4.55 -37.53 23.15
N GLN A 696 3.92 -38.55 23.71
CA GLN A 696 3.19 -39.56 22.97
C GLN A 696 1.73 -39.56 23.43
N LEU A 697 0.82 -39.31 22.51
CA LEU A 697 -0.62 -39.36 22.73
C LEU A 697 -1.17 -40.59 21.99
N GLU A 698 -1.80 -41.50 22.73
CA GLU A 698 -2.47 -42.68 22.21
C GLU A 698 -3.98 -42.46 22.30
N THR A 699 -4.69 -42.61 21.19
CA THR A 699 -6.15 -42.51 21.06
C THR A 699 -6.68 -43.74 20.32
N GLU A 700 -8.00 -43.88 20.23
CA GLU A 700 -8.63 -44.91 19.39
C GLU A 700 -8.27 -44.76 17.90
N SER A 701 -7.97 -43.54 17.44
CA SER A 701 -7.56 -43.25 16.06
C SER A 701 -6.08 -43.55 15.78
N GLY A 702 -5.25 -43.79 16.82
CA GLY A 702 -3.83 -44.13 16.66
C GLY A 702 -2.91 -43.40 17.64
N LYS A 703 -1.62 -43.27 17.29
CA LYS A 703 -0.59 -42.63 18.13
C LYS A 703 -0.03 -41.38 17.46
N LEU A 704 0.07 -40.29 18.20
CA LEU A 704 0.75 -39.05 17.83
C LEU A 704 1.98 -38.86 18.70
N ASN A 705 3.13 -38.57 18.11
CA ASN A 705 4.32 -38.17 18.85
C ASN A 705 4.66 -36.71 18.52
N LYS A 706 4.87 -35.87 19.54
CA LYS A 706 5.29 -34.47 19.37
C LYS A 706 6.47 -34.16 20.28
N LYS A 707 7.45 -33.44 19.73
CA LYS A 707 8.56 -32.88 20.51
C LYS A 707 8.12 -31.57 21.15
N ILE A 708 8.41 -31.37 22.42
CA ILE A 708 8.15 -30.13 23.16
C ILE A 708 9.40 -29.67 23.92
N THR A 709 9.47 -28.38 24.21
CA THR A 709 10.54 -27.79 25.05
C THR A 709 9.91 -27.24 26.33
N LEU A 710 10.37 -27.74 27.48
CA LEU A 710 10.06 -27.20 28.80
C LEU A 710 11.19 -26.25 29.23
N GLU A 711 10.84 -25.12 29.81
CA GLU A 711 11.78 -24.04 30.20
C GLU A 711 11.70 -23.80 31.70
#